data_AF-A0A4P2QXR3-F1
#
_entry.id   AF-A0A4P2QXR3-F1
#
_cell.length_a   1.000
_cell.length_b   1.000
_cell.length_c   1.000
_cell.angle_alpha   90.00
_cell.angle_beta   90.00
_cell.angle_gamma   90.00
#
_symmetry.space_group_name_H-M   'P 1'
#
loop_
_entity.id
_entity.type
_entity.pdbx_description
1 polymer ?
#
loop_
_entity_poly.entity_id
_entity_poly.type
_entity_poly.pdbx_seq_one_letter_code
_entity_poly.pdbx_strand_id
1 'polypeptide(L)'
;MSDELSAFDAGAPWVQHLERAHALLHAVARSIEAQREPSAHLAPAARKLESGLGALYDAFDGRADRLTAIGRAHGHAWAAAVLVARAGLPRALAPLRDACAALVAAEERFPGAPLAGPSAALLRAGVDRPPLHFVERASLVPSFRAPKVPEPEPEARELAPSEPRTFDELAAMAEAMRRLARERTEALVRPARPAPRLVKPASAGGEAPPGFAFAPPAAISDGDFVRRWARVCFEDIGMLGVQRAPLPGDDWRSCQALELRMVAAIDALAALGPTAIAHVEPMAMDAPAADPMRVFAAAMIAGCLEGRDVLACAERVLFRFGPRNPVVADAFVSAMKLAQNPFSPNCLRALSASSERGGRAIAVEVLAHRGWLTPAELEELSEEEDARVLALGLSALAAARHPRGRHAMERALAHEDLDVQAAALDAMLLAAHRGTAEAARRAAQGALGDRALVRLSLAAREEDAWWLLERMQRSPTPAAVEAVGWAGLVEAIPSLLDLLESAVEEVARAAGAALERLLGANLVEEVEVDPEALEDVVVIDPDPAPLRGRRPLGELVSDPRDRPPVGSKETLEVPSTDPAHWRAYWSEHRGRFDPKRRLRRGQMYSPSVSLHELWRLSLPVEDRRRLCRELAAQTGRWTRFDPHDFVTEQERCLGAWQAILQGTREAPGAWGQRLGE
;
A
#
# COMPACT_ATOMS: atom_id res chain seq x y z
N MET A 1 17.27 -24.90 -0.84
CA MET A 1 18.05 -25.04 0.41
C MET A 1 17.35 -24.23 1.50
N SER A 2 16.28 -24.77 2.06
CA SER A 2 15.41 -24.07 3.01
C SER A 2 14.64 -25.07 3.88
N ASP A 3 15.34 -26.09 4.38
CA ASP A 3 14.77 -27.15 5.23
C ASP A 3 15.13 -26.99 6.71
N GLU A 4 15.68 -25.84 7.12
CA GLU A 4 15.96 -25.54 8.54
C GLU A 4 15.32 -24.22 8.99
N LEU A 5 14.05 -23.99 8.64
CA LEU A 5 13.20 -23.04 9.36
C LEU A 5 12.36 -23.79 10.40
N SER A 6 12.99 -23.97 11.56
CA SER A 6 12.43 -24.10 12.92
C SER A 6 10.91 -24.28 13.06
N ALA A 7 10.50 -25.52 13.38
CA ALA A 7 9.50 -26.04 14.36
C ALA A 7 8.26 -25.25 14.83
N PHE A 8 8.00 -24.01 14.42
CA PHE A 8 6.76 -23.29 14.73
C PHE A 8 5.77 -23.45 13.58
N ASP A 9 4.83 -24.39 13.74
CA ASP A 9 3.71 -24.51 12.82
C ASP A 9 2.72 -23.37 13.08
N ALA A 10 2.86 -22.28 12.32
CA ALA A 10 1.92 -21.17 12.34
C ALA A 10 0.48 -21.64 12.04
N GLY A 11 0.29 -22.73 11.30
CA GLY A 11 -1.02 -23.30 11.01
C GLY A 11 -1.67 -24.03 12.19
N ALA A 12 -0.95 -24.27 13.29
CA ALA A 12 -1.44 -25.09 14.39
C ALA A 12 -2.73 -24.52 15.03
N PRO A 13 -3.68 -25.37 15.45
CA PRO A 13 -4.98 -24.91 15.97
C PRO A 13 -4.87 -23.93 17.15
N TRP A 14 -3.92 -24.14 18.07
CA TRP A 14 -3.72 -23.24 19.20
C TRP A 14 -3.23 -21.85 18.75
N VAL A 15 -2.40 -21.76 17.69
CA VAL A 15 -1.93 -20.49 17.11
C VAL A 15 -3.10 -19.73 16.49
N GLN A 16 -4.01 -20.41 15.79
CA GLN A 16 -5.22 -19.78 15.24
C GLN A 16 -6.09 -19.15 16.34
N HIS A 17 -6.22 -19.83 17.48
CA HIS A 17 -6.91 -19.28 18.65
C HIS A 17 -6.19 -18.07 19.25
N LEU A 18 -4.85 -18.07 19.30
CA LEU A 18 -4.08 -16.90 19.73
C LEU A 18 -4.23 -15.72 18.77
N GLU A 19 -4.24 -15.94 17.46
CA GLU A 19 -4.46 -14.87 16.47
C GLU A 19 -5.86 -14.28 16.60
N ARG A 20 -6.87 -15.12 16.84
CA ARG A 20 -8.23 -14.66 17.14
C ARG A 20 -8.27 -13.81 18.42
N ALA A 21 -7.60 -14.25 19.49
CA ALA A 21 -7.53 -13.49 20.74
C ALA A 21 -6.81 -12.15 20.53
N HIS A 22 -5.68 -12.14 19.82
CA HIS A 22 -4.94 -10.92 19.47
C HIS A 22 -5.82 -9.92 18.71
N ALA A 23 -6.49 -10.36 17.63
CA ALA A 23 -7.35 -9.50 16.83
C ALA A 23 -8.49 -8.87 17.65
N LEU A 24 -9.10 -9.66 18.54
CA LEU A 24 -10.16 -9.19 19.43
C LEU A 24 -9.65 -8.19 20.46
N LEU A 25 -8.50 -8.42 21.08
CA LEU A 25 -7.90 -7.47 22.04
C LEU A 25 -7.53 -6.14 21.38
N HIS A 26 -6.99 -6.17 20.16
CA HIS A 26 -6.74 -4.95 19.38
C HIS A 26 -8.04 -4.24 18.99
N ALA A 27 -9.09 -4.97 18.62
CA ALA A 27 -10.40 -4.37 18.33
C ALA A 27 -10.98 -3.66 19.56
N VAL A 28 -10.82 -4.23 20.75
CA VAL A 28 -11.23 -3.62 22.02
C VAL A 28 -10.41 -2.38 22.31
N ALA A 29 -9.08 -2.44 22.14
CA ALA A 29 -8.21 -1.29 22.34
C ALA A 29 -8.62 -0.11 21.44
N ARG A 30 -8.85 -0.37 20.14
CA ARG A 30 -9.38 0.66 19.22
C ARG A 30 -10.74 1.21 19.66
N SER A 31 -11.62 0.37 20.19
CA SER A 31 -12.92 0.81 20.71
C SER A 31 -12.79 1.73 21.94
N ILE A 32 -11.76 1.54 22.77
CA ILE A 32 -11.42 2.42 23.90
C ILE A 32 -10.85 3.75 23.40
N GLU A 33 -9.92 3.72 22.43
CA GLU A 33 -9.31 4.92 21.87
C GLU A 33 -10.31 5.79 21.10
N ALA A 34 -11.31 5.18 20.46
CA ALA A 34 -12.34 5.88 19.72
C ALA A 34 -13.38 6.61 20.60
N GLN A 35 -13.33 6.47 21.93
CA GLN A 35 -14.24 7.20 22.82
C GLN A 35 -13.90 8.70 22.81
N ARG A 36 -14.87 9.56 22.45
CA ARG A 36 -14.66 11.01 22.47
C ARG A 36 -14.88 11.61 23.86
N GLU A 37 -15.92 11.14 24.54
CA GLU A 37 -16.33 11.60 25.87
C GLU A 37 -16.51 10.38 26.77
N PRO A 38 -15.42 9.83 27.34
CA PRO A 38 -15.53 8.66 28.19
C PRO A 38 -16.23 9.03 29.51
N SER A 39 -17.31 8.32 29.84
CA SER A 39 -18.02 8.46 31.12
C SER A 39 -17.24 7.91 32.31
N ALA A 40 -16.15 7.19 32.07
CA ALA A 40 -15.33 6.55 33.10
C ALA A 40 -13.84 6.50 32.70
N HIS A 41 -12.97 6.35 33.69
CA HIS A 41 -11.52 6.30 33.48
C HIS A 41 -11.08 4.95 32.87
N LEU A 42 -10.75 4.95 31.57
CA LEU A 42 -10.41 3.74 30.80
C LEU A 42 -8.92 3.40 30.76
N ALA A 43 -8.02 4.28 31.22
CA ALA A 43 -6.58 4.03 31.19
C ALA A 43 -6.12 2.76 31.94
N PRO A 44 -6.75 2.33 33.06
CA PRO A 44 -6.42 1.05 33.68
C PRO A 44 -6.77 -0.15 32.80
N ALA A 45 -7.88 -0.09 32.05
CA ALA A 45 -8.27 -1.15 31.12
C ALA A 45 -7.29 -1.23 29.95
N ALA A 46 -6.93 -0.08 29.36
CA ALA A 46 -5.91 0.00 28.30
C ALA A 46 -4.58 -0.65 28.73
N ARG A 47 -4.06 -0.32 29.92
CA ARG A 47 -2.82 -0.93 30.45
C ARG A 47 -2.91 -2.45 30.65
N LYS A 48 -4.10 -2.97 30.99
CA LYS A 48 -4.31 -4.43 31.06
C LYS A 48 -4.32 -5.07 29.68
N LEU A 49 -4.87 -4.40 28.67
CA LEU A 49 -4.78 -4.87 27.27
C LEU A 49 -3.33 -4.88 26.77
N GLU A 50 -2.56 -3.82 27.05
CA GLU A 50 -1.12 -3.76 26.73
C GLU A 50 -0.36 -4.93 27.36
N SER A 51 -0.57 -5.17 28.67
CA SER A 51 0.07 -6.29 29.38
C SER A 51 -0.36 -7.65 28.82
N GLY A 52 -1.64 -7.80 28.47
CA GLY A 52 -2.18 -9.03 27.87
C GLY A 52 -1.61 -9.31 26.49
N LEU A 53 -1.45 -8.27 25.66
CA LEU A 53 -0.81 -8.39 24.35
C LEU A 53 0.68 -8.69 24.46
N GLY A 54 1.39 -8.09 25.43
CA GLY A 54 2.78 -8.45 25.73
C GLY A 54 2.93 -9.94 26.03
N ALA A 55 2.08 -10.48 26.93
CA ALA A 55 2.08 -11.90 27.26
C ALA A 55 1.68 -12.79 26.06
N LEU A 56 0.77 -12.33 25.19
CA LEU A 56 0.46 -13.03 23.94
C LEU A 56 1.68 -13.10 23.02
N TYR A 57 2.43 -12.01 22.88
CA TYR A 57 3.63 -11.99 22.04
C TYR A 57 4.73 -12.90 22.61
N ASP A 58 4.90 -12.94 23.93
CA ASP A 58 5.79 -13.91 24.56
C ASP A 58 5.38 -15.36 24.21
N ALA A 59 4.06 -15.63 24.16
CA ALA A 59 3.50 -16.93 23.79
C ALA A 59 3.62 -17.26 22.30
N PHE A 60 3.58 -16.28 21.39
CA PHE A 60 3.81 -16.47 19.95
C PHE A 60 5.30 -16.67 19.64
N ASP A 61 6.15 -15.81 20.18
CA ASP A 61 7.57 -15.74 19.82
C ASP A 61 8.43 -16.73 20.64
N GLY A 62 7.91 -17.24 21.76
CA GLY A 62 8.63 -18.19 22.62
C GLY A 62 9.67 -17.52 23.50
N ARG A 63 9.44 -16.24 23.83
CA ARG A 63 10.31 -15.44 24.70
C ARG A 63 10.10 -15.75 26.18
N ALA A 64 8.99 -16.38 26.51
CA ALA A 64 8.70 -16.97 27.82
C ALA A 64 8.09 -18.37 27.63
N ASP A 65 7.90 -19.08 28.75
CA ASP A 65 7.11 -20.31 28.74
C ASP A 65 5.72 -20.05 28.15
N ARG A 66 5.42 -20.69 27.01
CA ARG A 66 4.25 -20.36 26.19
C ARG A 66 2.94 -20.60 26.93
N LEU A 67 2.82 -21.70 27.66
CA LEU A 67 1.61 -22.03 28.40
C LEU A 67 1.37 -21.01 29.53
N THR A 68 2.41 -20.68 30.29
CA THR A 68 2.34 -19.63 31.33
C THR A 68 1.99 -18.27 30.72
N ALA A 69 2.55 -17.94 29.55
CA ALA A 69 2.28 -16.70 28.85
C ALA A 69 0.82 -16.61 28.35
N ILE A 70 0.26 -17.70 27.84
CA ILE A 70 -1.18 -17.80 27.50
C ILE A 70 -2.04 -17.56 28.74
N GLY A 71 -1.73 -18.21 29.87
CA GLY A 71 -2.45 -18.01 31.13
C GLY A 71 -2.38 -16.56 31.64
N ARG A 72 -1.21 -15.90 31.53
CA ARG A 72 -1.04 -14.48 31.88
C ARG A 72 -1.86 -13.56 30.97
N ALA A 73 -1.84 -13.82 29.66
CA ALA A 73 -2.66 -13.09 28.69
C ALA A 73 -4.14 -13.19 29.04
N HIS A 74 -4.61 -14.40 29.38
CA HIS A 74 -5.99 -14.64 29.79
C HIS A 74 -6.35 -13.85 31.06
N GLY A 75 -5.50 -13.89 32.10
CA GLY A 75 -5.71 -13.13 33.33
C GLY A 75 -5.76 -11.61 33.10
N HIS A 76 -4.94 -11.08 32.20
CA HIS A 76 -4.96 -9.66 31.83
C HIS A 76 -6.19 -9.28 31.01
N ALA A 77 -6.60 -10.11 30.04
CA ALA A 77 -7.82 -9.91 29.27
C ALA A 77 -9.07 -9.91 30.16
N TRP A 78 -9.14 -10.85 31.12
CA TRP A 78 -10.22 -10.89 32.10
C TRP A 78 -10.25 -9.64 32.99
N ALA A 79 -9.09 -9.20 33.49
CA ALA A 79 -9.00 -7.97 34.28
C ALA A 79 -9.46 -6.74 33.48
N ALA A 80 -9.11 -6.67 32.19
CA ALA A 80 -9.61 -5.62 31.29
C ALA A 80 -11.14 -5.71 31.13
N ALA A 81 -11.72 -6.91 30.98
CA ALA A 81 -13.17 -7.11 30.88
C ALA A 81 -13.92 -6.60 32.12
N VAL A 82 -13.40 -6.86 33.32
CA VAL A 82 -13.97 -6.33 34.57
C VAL A 82 -13.97 -4.80 34.59
N LEU A 83 -12.87 -4.18 34.15
CA LEU A 83 -12.73 -2.72 34.12
C LEU A 83 -13.65 -2.09 33.06
N VAL A 84 -13.73 -2.67 31.87
CA VAL A 84 -14.62 -2.24 30.78
C VAL A 84 -16.10 -2.40 31.18
N ALA A 85 -16.44 -3.45 31.94
CA ALA A 85 -17.80 -3.65 32.44
C ALA A 85 -18.19 -2.55 33.43
N ARG A 86 -17.30 -2.22 34.36
CA ARG A 86 -17.49 -1.12 35.32
C ARG A 86 -17.61 0.24 34.64
N ALA A 87 -16.92 0.42 33.52
CA ALA A 87 -16.98 1.64 32.71
C ALA A 87 -18.24 1.73 31.82
N GLY A 88 -19.07 0.69 31.76
CA GLY A 88 -20.32 0.73 30.99
C GLY A 88 -20.14 0.72 29.48
N LEU A 89 -19.11 0.01 28.95
CA LEU A 89 -18.86 -0.12 27.52
C LEU A 89 -19.31 -1.50 26.96
N PRO A 90 -20.61 -1.73 26.73
CA PRO A 90 -21.12 -3.05 26.34
C PRO A 90 -20.57 -3.54 25.00
N ARG A 91 -20.27 -2.63 24.06
CA ARG A 91 -19.70 -2.96 22.74
C ARG A 91 -18.29 -3.58 22.83
N ALA A 92 -17.54 -3.27 23.88
CA ALA A 92 -16.20 -3.81 24.10
C ALA A 92 -16.21 -5.11 24.94
N LEU A 93 -17.32 -5.45 25.61
CA LEU A 93 -17.40 -6.63 26.47
C LEU A 93 -17.52 -7.95 25.71
N ALA A 94 -18.35 -8.01 24.66
CA ALA A 94 -18.51 -9.25 23.89
C ALA A 94 -17.16 -9.69 23.24
N PRO A 95 -16.41 -8.80 22.56
CA PRO A 95 -15.10 -9.17 22.04
C PRO A 95 -14.10 -9.61 23.11
N LEU A 96 -14.14 -9.03 24.33
CA LEU A 96 -13.26 -9.46 25.42
C LEU A 96 -13.60 -10.86 25.94
N ARG A 97 -14.89 -11.20 26.04
CA ARG A 97 -15.32 -12.55 26.41
C ARG A 97 -14.88 -13.57 25.36
N ASP A 98 -15.04 -13.23 24.09
CA ASP A 98 -14.60 -14.08 22.99
C ASP A 98 -13.07 -14.22 22.96
N ALA A 99 -12.33 -13.16 23.32
CA ALA A 99 -10.87 -13.22 23.46
C ALA A 99 -10.45 -14.15 24.60
N CYS A 100 -11.10 -14.07 25.78
CA CYS A 100 -10.87 -14.99 26.88
C CYS A 100 -11.18 -16.45 26.47
N ALA A 101 -12.31 -16.68 25.79
CA ALA A 101 -12.67 -18.02 25.31
C ALA A 101 -11.66 -18.56 24.30
N ALA A 102 -11.14 -17.72 23.40
CA ALA A 102 -10.08 -18.08 22.46
C ALA A 102 -8.77 -18.43 23.19
N LEU A 103 -8.38 -17.69 24.23
CA LEU A 103 -7.19 -17.99 25.03
C LEU A 103 -7.31 -19.33 25.78
N VAL A 104 -8.47 -19.62 26.37
CA VAL A 104 -8.75 -20.93 26.99
C VAL A 104 -8.67 -22.05 25.94
N ALA A 105 -9.28 -21.84 24.77
CA ALA A 105 -9.23 -22.81 23.68
C ALA A 105 -7.81 -23.06 23.16
N ALA A 106 -6.95 -22.03 23.17
CA ALA A 106 -5.53 -22.15 22.84
C ALA A 106 -4.76 -22.96 23.90
N GLU A 107 -5.04 -22.71 25.18
CA GLU A 107 -4.46 -23.45 26.31
C GLU A 107 -4.81 -24.94 26.25
N GLU A 108 -6.08 -25.27 26.02
CA GLU A 108 -6.58 -26.66 25.90
C GLU A 108 -5.98 -27.42 24.72
N ARG A 109 -5.67 -26.72 23.62
CA ARG A 109 -5.12 -27.29 22.38
C ARG A 109 -3.61 -27.17 22.30
N PHE A 110 -2.97 -26.64 23.34
CA PHE A 110 -1.53 -26.48 23.38
C PHE A 110 -0.87 -27.87 23.39
N PRO A 111 0.15 -28.12 22.55
CA PRO A 111 0.78 -29.42 22.48
C PRO A 111 1.46 -29.76 23.82
N GLY A 112 1.26 -31.00 24.28
CA GLY A 112 1.96 -31.50 25.48
C GLY A 112 3.45 -31.77 25.27
N ALA A 113 3.94 -31.71 24.01
CA ALA A 113 5.34 -31.86 23.67
C ALA A 113 6.06 -30.50 23.67
N PRO A 114 7.34 -30.45 24.07
CA PRO A 114 8.13 -29.22 24.03
C PRO A 114 8.28 -28.72 22.59
N LEU A 115 7.88 -27.47 22.35
CA LEU A 115 8.12 -26.78 21.10
C LEU A 115 9.56 -26.25 21.05
N ALA A 116 10.15 -26.17 19.87
CA ALA A 116 11.47 -25.56 19.75
C ALA A 116 11.42 -24.09 20.17
N GLY A 117 12.52 -23.63 20.77
CA GLY A 117 12.73 -22.23 21.10
C GLY A 117 12.94 -21.37 19.84
N PRO A 118 13.03 -20.03 20.02
CA PRO A 118 13.33 -19.11 18.93
C PRO A 118 14.64 -19.48 18.21
N SER A 119 14.69 -19.18 16.92
CA SER A 119 15.86 -19.44 16.08
C SER A 119 17.07 -18.63 16.56
N ALA A 120 18.19 -19.30 16.87
CA ALA A 120 19.45 -18.64 17.21
C ALA A 120 20.28 -18.27 15.96
N ALA A 121 19.61 -17.96 14.84
CA ALA A 121 20.28 -17.66 13.59
C ALA A 121 21.15 -16.40 13.74
N LEU A 122 22.41 -16.51 13.33
CA LEU A 122 23.30 -15.35 13.24
C LEU A 122 22.73 -14.34 12.24
N LEU A 123 22.78 -13.06 12.61
CA LEU A 123 22.47 -11.96 11.68
C LEU A 123 23.37 -12.08 10.44
N ARG A 124 22.74 -12.12 9.27
CA ARG A 124 23.41 -12.17 7.96
C ARG A 124 22.83 -11.09 7.08
N ALA A 125 23.68 -10.40 6.35
CA ALA A 125 23.22 -9.45 5.34
C ALA A 125 22.50 -10.18 4.20
N GLY A 126 21.45 -9.55 3.69
CA GLY A 126 20.81 -9.95 2.45
C GLY A 126 21.74 -9.74 1.26
N VAL A 127 21.56 -10.58 0.24
CA VAL A 127 22.21 -10.38 -1.06
C VAL A 127 21.18 -9.83 -2.02
N ASP A 128 20.30 -10.67 -2.56
CA ASP A 128 19.29 -10.25 -3.54
C ASP A 128 17.93 -9.94 -2.94
N ARG A 129 17.72 -10.34 -1.68
CA ARG A 129 16.44 -10.24 -0.97
C ARG A 129 16.70 -9.95 0.51
N PRO A 130 15.79 -9.24 1.19
CA PRO A 130 15.93 -9.02 2.62
C PRO A 130 15.80 -10.37 3.34
N PRO A 131 16.73 -10.79 4.22
CA PRO A 131 16.57 -12.02 4.96
C PRO A 131 15.56 -11.82 6.10
N LEU A 132 15.09 -12.91 6.69
CA LEU A 132 14.37 -12.85 7.96
C LEU A 132 15.38 -12.68 9.10
N HIS A 133 15.37 -11.53 9.75
CA HIS A 133 16.29 -11.19 10.84
C HIS A 133 15.73 -11.58 12.20
N PHE A 134 16.48 -12.40 12.95
CA PHE A 134 16.24 -12.61 14.37
C PHE A 134 17.07 -11.61 15.20
N VAL A 135 16.41 -10.92 16.13
CA VAL A 135 17.07 -10.03 17.10
C VAL A 135 16.55 -10.34 18.48
N GLU A 136 17.43 -10.79 19.36
CA GLU A 136 17.13 -11.08 20.76
C GLU A 136 16.68 -9.80 21.48
N ARG A 137 15.42 -9.78 21.94
CA ARG A 137 14.77 -8.61 22.58
C ARG A 137 13.59 -9.05 23.45
N ALA A 138 13.09 -8.15 24.29
CA ALA A 138 11.76 -8.28 24.89
C ALA A 138 10.66 -8.02 23.85
N SER A 139 9.46 -8.57 24.06
CA SER A 139 8.31 -8.31 23.17
C SER A 139 7.97 -6.82 23.09
N LEU A 140 7.68 -6.36 21.88
CA LEU A 140 7.23 -4.99 21.62
C LEU A 140 5.79 -4.80 22.08
N VAL A 141 5.62 -4.28 23.29
CA VAL A 141 4.31 -4.00 23.88
C VAL A 141 3.72 -2.71 23.28
N PRO A 142 2.47 -2.74 22.78
CA PRO A 142 1.82 -1.54 22.26
C PRO A 142 1.55 -0.52 23.36
N SER A 143 1.32 0.74 22.97
CA SER A 143 0.80 1.78 23.86
C SER A 143 -0.53 2.31 23.33
N PHE A 144 -1.59 2.15 24.11
CA PHE A 144 -2.93 2.60 23.76
C PHE A 144 -3.30 3.89 24.50
N ARG A 145 -3.83 4.86 23.77
CA ARG A 145 -4.21 6.17 24.33
C ARG A 145 -5.66 6.18 24.78
N ALA A 146 -5.89 5.89 26.07
CA ALA A 146 -7.21 6.09 26.66
C ALA A 146 -7.54 7.60 26.76
N PRO A 147 -8.74 8.02 26.30
CA PRO A 147 -9.17 9.41 26.41
C PRO A 147 -9.33 9.81 27.88
N LYS A 148 -9.04 11.08 28.19
CA LYS A 148 -9.22 11.63 29.54
C LYS A 148 -10.70 11.85 29.80
N VAL A 149 -11.14 11.57 31.03
CA VAL A 149 -12.50 11.92 31.48
C VAL A 149 -12.61 13.46 31.49
N PRO A 150 -13.66 14.05 30.88
CA PRO A 150 -13.89 15.48 30.96
C PRO A 150 -13.91 15.93 32.42
N GLU A 151 -13.16 16.99 32.77
CA GLU A 151 -13.27 17.57 34.10
C GLU A 151 -14.68 18.15 34.27
N PRO A 152 -15.38 17.90 35.40
CA PRO A 152 -16.69 18.48 35.61
C PRO A 152 -16.56 20.00 35.57
N GLU A 153 -17.39 20.66 34.75
CA GLU A 153 -17.47 22.11 34.76
C GLU A 153 -17.71 22.57 36.21
N PRO A 154 -16.91 23.50 36.75
CA PRO A 154 -17.09 23.94 38.11
C PRO A 154 -18.52 24.50 38.23
N GLU A 155 -19.37 23.81 38.99
CA GLU A 155 -20.68 24.34 39.36
C GLU A 155 -20.46 25.75 39.89
N ALA A 156 -20.88 26.74 39.11
CA ALA A 156 -20.94 28.10 39.60
C ALA A 156 -21.85 28.03 40.82
N ARG A 157 -21.28 28.13 42.02
CA ARG A 157 -22.05 28.43 43.23
C ARG A 157 -22.78 29.73 42.95
N GLU A 158 -24.01 29.64 42.47
CA GLU A 158 -24.99 30.71 42.60
C GLU A 158 -25.27 30.84 44.09
N LEU A 159 -24.38 31.53 44.79
CA LEU A 159 -24.75 32.26 46.00
C LEU A 159 -25.71 33.37 45.51
N ALA A 160 -26.97 33.03 45.29
CA ALA A 160 -28.01 34.02 45.12
C ALA A 160 -28.02 34.85 46.41
N PRO A 161 -27.66 36.15 46.39
CA PRO A 161 -27.76 36.96 47.60
C PRO A 161 -29.23 37.00 48.03
N SER A 162 -29.48 36.84 49.33
CA SER A 162 -30.82 36.92 49.91
C SER A 162 -31.51 38.21 49.50
N GLU A 163 -32.76 38.13 49.04
CA GLU A 163 -33.54 39.30 48.61
C GLU A 163 -33.58 40.38 49.71
N PRO A 164 -33.17 41.63 49.41
CA PRO A 164 -33.13 42.70 50.39
C PRO A 164 -34.55 43.08 50.80
N ARG A 165 -34.80 43.19 52.11
CA ARG A 165 -36.13 43.48 52.66
C ARG A 165 -36.31 44.98 52.96
N THR A 166 -35.26 45.77 52.78
CA THR A 166 -35.26 47.22 53.00
C THR A 166 -34.54 47.98 51.88
N PHE A 167 -34.88 49.25 51.70
CA PHE A 167 -34.26 50.11 50.69
C PHE A 167 -32.75 50.35 50.93
N ASP A 168 -32.32 50.37 52.19
CA ASP A 168 -30.90 50.51 52.55
C ASP A 168 -30.11 49.23 52.22
N GLU A 169 -30.70 48.05 52.41
CA GLU A 169 -30.12 46.77 51.98
C GLU A 169 -30.03 46.67 50.46
N LEU A 170 -31.03 47.18 49.71
CA LEU A 170 -31.00 47.24 48.25
C LEU A 170 -29.87 48.15 47.75
N ALA A 171 -29.66 49.30 48.39
CA ALA A 171 -28.59 50.23 48.05
C ALA A 171 -27.21 49.62 48.31
N ALA A 172 -27.01 48.97 49.47
CA ALA A 172 -25.78 48.27 49.82
C ALA A 172 -25.49 47.10 48.86
N MET A 173 -26.52 46.35 48.46
CA MET A 173 -26.38 45.24 47.52
C MET A 173 -26.05 45.72 46.09
N ALA A 174 -26.64 46.84 45.66
CA ALA A 174 -26.33 47.47 44.37
C ALA A 174 -24.91 48.05 44.32
N GLU A 175 -24.37 48.51 45.45
CA GLU A 175 -23.00 49.01 45.56
C GLU A 175 -21.98 47.86 45.62
N ALA A 176 -22.29 46.78 46.35
CA ALA A 176 -21.51 45.54 46.34
C ALA A 176 -21.45 44.90 44.94
N MET A 177 -22.58 44.84 44.22
CA MET A 177 -22.63 44.36 42.83
C MET A 177 -21.81 45.24 41.88
N ARG A 178 -21.87 46.57 42.02
CA ARG A 178 -21.03 47.50 41.23
C ARG A 178 -19.55 47.35 41.53
N ARG A 179 -19.18 46.95 42.74
CA ARG A 179 -17.79 46.69 43.12
C ARG A 179 -17.28 45.37 42.54
N LEU A 180 -18.09 44.31 42.64
CA LEU A 180 -17.82 43.00 42.03
C LEU A 180 -17.72 43.07 40.50
N ALA A 181 -18.55 43.89 39.85
CA ALA A 181 -18.49 44.12 38.40
C ALA A 181 -17.19 44.81 37.98
N ARG A 182 -16.71 45.79 38.76
CA ARG A 182 -15.42 46.46 38.55
C ARG A 182 -14.24 45.52 38.76
N GLU A 183 -14.27 44.72 39.83
CA GLU A 183 -13.22 43.72 40.11
C GLU A 183 -13.16 42.63 39.01
N ARG A 184 -14.31 42.23 38.44
CA ARG A 184 -14.35 41.30 37.29
C ARG A 184 -13.80 41.92 36.00
N THR A 185 -14.09 43.19 35.74
CA THR A 185 -13.53 43.87 34.57
C THR A 185 -12.02 44.08 34.71
N GLU A 186 -11.52 44.39 35.90
CA GLU A 186 -10.08 44.48 36.17
C GLU A 186 -9.38 43.11 36.09
N ALA A 187 -10.04 42.02 36.47
CA ALA A 187 -9.50 40.67 36.36
C ALA A 187 -9.38 40.19 34.91
N LEU A 188 -10.30 40.60 34.02
CA LEU A 188 -10.27 40.25 32.59
C LEU A 188 -9.22 41.06 31.80
N VAL A 189 -8.87 42.26 32.27
CA VAL A 189 -7.85 43.12 31.63
C VAL A 189 -6.43 42.82 32.15
N ARG A 190 -6.29 42.06 33.24
CA ARG A 190 -4.97 41.63 33.74
C ARG A 190 -4.38 40.55 32.83
N PRO A 191 -3.27 40.80 32.11
CA PRO A 191 -2.57 39.75 31.39
C PRO A 191 -2.11 38.67 32.38
N ALA A 192 -2.29 37.40 32.00
CA ALA A 192 -1.90 36.26 32.81
C ALA A 192 -0.43 36.40 33.23
N ARG A 193 -0.18 36.42 34.55
CA ARG A 193 1.18 36.32 35.08
C ARG A 193 1.79 35.03 34.53
N PRO A 194 2.95 35.07 33.85
CA PRO A 194 3.61 33.86 33.42
C PRO A 194 3.90 33.01 34.66
N ALA A 195 3.60 31.71 34.58
CA ALA A 195 3.93 30.76 35.62
C ALA A 195 5.41 30.91 36.01
N PRO A 196 5.76 30.80 37.31
CA PRO A 196 7.15 30.87 37.73
C PRO A 196 7.93 29.77 36.99
N ARG A 197 8.89 30.19 36.14
CA ARG A 197 9.81 29.27 35.48
C ARG A 197 10.50 28.47 36.58
N LEU A 198 10.28 27.15 36.58
CA LEU A 198 11.13 26.21 37.31
C LEU A 198 12.56 26.48 36.86
N VAL A 199 13.35 27.05 37.76
CA VAL A 199 14.77 27.30 37.56
C VAL A 199 15.42 25.94 37.37
N LYS A 200 15.74 25.59 36.12
CA LYS A 200 16.71 24.52 35.85
C LYS A 200 18.00 24.90 36.59
N PRO A 201 18.67 23.96 37.28
CA PRO A 201 19.93 24.25 37.95
C PRO A 201 20.89 24.82 36.91
N ALA A 202 21.41 26.01 37.20
CA ALA A 202 22.36 26.70 36.35
C ALA A 202 23.60 25.84 36.19
N SER A 203 23.84 25.33 34.98
CA SER A 203 25.17 24.89 34.60
C SER A 203 26.05 26.13 34.56
N ALA A 204 27.10 26.14 35.39
CA ALA A 204 28.10 27.20 35.39
C ALA A 204 28.78 27.26 34.01
N GLY A 205 28.51 28.32 33.25
CA GLY A 205 29.20 28.65 32.01
C GLY A 205 29.17 30.16 31.85
N GLY A 206 30.34 30.81 31.91
CA GLY A 206 30.46 32.24 31.65
C GLY A 206 30.11 32.60 30.21
N GLU A 207 29.57 33.80 30.00
CA GLU A 207 29.29 34.34 28.66
C GLU A 207 30.59 34.51 27.86
N ALA A 208 30.66 33.83 26.72
CA ALA A 208 31.76 33.98 25.77
C ALA A 208 31.43 35.04 24.70
N PRO A 209 32.45 35.70 24.11
CA PRO A 209 32.24 36.69 23.07
C PRO A 209 31.53 36.11 21.83
N PRO A 210 30.87 36.95 21.01
CA PRO A 210 30.13 36.50 19.83
C PRO A 210 31.05 35.78 18.83
N GLY A 211 30.69 34.56 18.43
CA GLY A 211 31.36 33.83 17.33
C GLY A 211 32.07 32.52 17.71
N PHE A 212 32.14 32.14 18.99
CA PHE A 212 32.74 30.87 19.43
C PHE A 212 31.74 30.01 20.22
N ALA A 213 31.46 28.80 19.73
CA ALA A 213 30.68 27.81 20.49
C ALA A 213 31.56 27.21 21.61
N PHE A 214 31.25 27.54 22.87
CA PHE A 214 32.10 27.23 24.03
C PHE A 214 32.02 25.78 24.54
N ALA A 215 31.24 24.92 23.91
CA ALA A 215 31.20 23.50 24.27
C ALA A 215 30.94 22.67 23.01
N PRO A 216 31.68 21.55 22.78
CA PRO A 216 31.19 20.55 21.85
C PRO A 216 29.75 20.20 22.26
N PRO A 217 28.83 19.98 21.30
CA PRO A 217 27.48 19.53 21.62
C PRO A 217 27.58 18.35 22.59
N ALA A 218 26.69 18.31 23.58
CA ALA A 218 26.68 17.24 24.57
C ALA A 218 26.82 15.89 23.87
N ALA A 219 27.71 15.04 24.39
CA ALA A 219 27.95 13.72 23.80
C ALA A 219 26.60 13.01 23.62
N ILE A 220 26.32 12.61 22.38
CA ILE A 220 25.09 11.91 22.03
C ILE A 220 25.09 10.61 22.81
N SER A 221 24.02 10.33 23.56
CA SER A 221 23.91 9.04 24.26
C SER A 221 23.88 7.90 23.24
N ASP A 222 24.35 6.71 23.61
CA ASP A 222 24.31 5.54 22.72
C ASP A 222 22.88 5.27 22.21
N GLY A 223 21.86 5.50 23.06
CA GLY A 223 20.46 5.38 22.66
C GLY A 223 20.02 6.45 21.66
N ASP A 224 20.47 7.70 21.80
CA ASP A 224 20.20 8.77 20.82
C ASP A 224 20.94 8.53 19.50
N PHE A 225 22.16 7.99 19.56
CA PHE A 225 22.92 7.59 18.37
C PHE A 225 22.17 6.50 17.61
N VAL A 226 21.73 5.44 18.29
CA VAL A 226 20.95 4.36 17.69
C VAL A 226 19.63 4.88 17.10
N ARG A 227 18.89 5.72 17.82
CA ARG A 227 17.63 6.31 17.31
C ARG A 227 17.84 7.17 16.07
N ARG A 228 18.93 7.95 16.03
CA ARG A 228 19.28 8.77 14.86
C ARG A 228 19.55 7.91 13.64
N TRP A 229 20.36 6.87 13.77
CA TRP A 229 20.67 5.97 12.65
C TRP A 229 19.48 5.10 12.24
N ALA A 230 18.66 4.66 13.20
CA ALA A 230 17.42 3.97 12.92
C ALA A 230 16.47 4.83 12.08
N ARG A 231 16.39 6.14 12.36
CA ARG A 231 15.61 7.09 11.56
C ARG A 231 16.14 7.21 10.14
N VAL A 232 17.45 7.35 9.96
CA VAL A 232 18.07 7.41 8.62
C VAL A 232 17.73 6.14 7.82
N CYS A 233 17.87 4.97 8.41
CA CYS A 233 17.53 3.70 7.75
C CYS A 233 16.03 3.63 7.44
N PHE A 234 15.17 4.04 8.37
CA PHE A 234 13.72 4.03 8.21
C PHE A 234 13.25 4.93 7.06
N GLU A 235 13.79 6.15 6.98
CA GLU A 235 13.50 7.12 5.91
C GLU A 235 14.02 6.60 4.55
N ASP A 236 15.23 6.04 4.50
CA ASP A 236 15.79 5.42 3.30
C ASP A 236 14.91 4.25 2.81
N ILE A 237 14.48 3.36 3.69
CA ILE A 237 13.61 2.22 3.33
C ILE A 237 12.28 2.73 2.76
N GLY A 238 11.68 3.74 3.38
CA GLY A 238 10.42 4.33 2.92
C GLY A 238 10.56 4.96 1.53
N MET A 239 11.61 5.74 1.31
CA MET A 239 11.90 6.41 0.04
C MET A 239 12.16 5.40 -1.08
N LEU A 240 13.10 4.48 -0.85
CA LEU A 240 13.48 3.46 -1.83
C LEU A 240 12.31 2.52 -2.15
N GLY A 241 11.47 2.23 -1.15
CA GLY A 241 10.26 1.43 -1.29
C GLY A 241 9.26 1.99 -2.30
N VAL A 242 9.10 3.32 -2.32
CA VAL A 242 8.20 4.03 -3.25
C VAL A 242 8.85 4.21 -4.62
N GLN A 243 10.17 4.46 -4.67
CA GLN A 243 10.92 4.71 -5.92
C GLN A 243 11.31 3.45 -6.69
N ARG A 244 11.16 2.25 -6.13
CA ARG A 244 11.56 1.00 -6.80
C ARG A 244 10.71 0.63 -8.02
N ALA A 245 9.58 1.29 -8.24
CA ALA A 245 8.76 1.07 -9.43
C ALA A 245 9.36 1.86 -10.60
N PRO A 246 9.72 1.21 -11.72
CA PRO A 246 10.32 1.91 -12.85
C PRO A 246 9.33 2.90 -13.47
N LEU A 247 9.80 4.10 -13.80
CA LEU A 247 9.01 5.10 -14.52
C LEU A 247 8.96 4.76 -16.02
N PRO A 248 8.02 5.34 -16.78
CA PRO A 248 8.00 5.19 -18.23
C PRO A 248 9.34 5.62 -18.85
N GLY A 249 9.99 4.71 -19.58
CA GLY A 249 11.30 4.93 -20.21
C GLY A 249 12.47 4.32 -19.44
N ASP A 250 12.33 4.08 -18.14
CA ASP A 250 13.38 3.46 -17.33
C ASP A 250 13.60 1.99 -17.70
N ASP A 251 14.86 1.55 -17.73
CA ASP A 251 15.15 0.12 -17.66
C ASP A 251 14.76 -0.36 -16.26
N TRP A 252 13.79 -1.27 -16.20
CA TRP A 252 13.31 -1.87 -14.95
C TRP A 252 14.41 -2.57 -14.13
N ARG A 253 15.55 -2.94 -14.75
CA ARG A 253 16.70 -3.48 -14.03
C ARG A 253 17.48 -2.43 -13.26
N SER A 254 17.38 -1.16 -13.64
CA SER A 254 18.03 -0.06 -12.90
C SER A 254 17.53 0.01 -11.44
N CYS A 255 16.29 -0.41 -11.19
CA CYS A 255 15.71 -0.52 -9.85
C CYS A 255 16.49 -1.48 -8.93
N GLN A 256 17.29 -2.41 -9.46
CA GLN A 256 18.06 -3.37 -8.65
C GLN A 256 19.01 -2.66 -7.68
N ALA A 257 19.63 -1.54 -8.09
CA ALA A 257 20.51 -0.77 -7.21
C ALA A 257 19.74 -0.17 -6.01
N LEU A 258 18.52 0.31 -6.25
CA LEU A 258 17.63 0.83 -5.20
C LEU A 258 17.18 -0.29 -4.26
N GLU A 259 16.82 -1.44 -4.82
CA GLU A 259 16.42 -2.64 -4.06
C GLU A 259 17.54 -3.14 -3.15
N LEU A 260 18.77 -3.24 -3.65
CA LEU A 260 19.94 -3.64 -2.87
C LEU A 260 20.25 -2.64 -1.75
N ARG A 261 20.10 -1.33 -2.01
CA ARG A 261 20.26 -0.30 -0.97
C ARG A 261 19.17 -0.42 0.10
N MET A 262 17.93 -0.71 -0.29
CA MET A 262 16.84 -0.93 0.66
C MET A 262 17.10 -2.17 1.54
N VAL A 263 17.59 -3.26 0.96
CA VAL A 263 18.00 -4.47 1.70
C VAL A 263 19.11 -4.14 2.70
N ALA A 264 20.14 -3.42 2.28
CA ALA A 264 21.22 -3.00 3.17
C ALA A 264 20.74 -2.10 4.32
N ALA A 265 19.76 -1.21 4.07
CA ALA A 265 19.16 -0.38 5.12
C ALA A 265 18.35 -1.20 6.13
N ILE A 266 17.63 -2.24 5.69
CA ILE A 266 16.93 -3.18 6.57
C ILE A 266 17.94 -3.95 7.43
N ASP A 267 19.01 -4.46 6.82
CA ASP A 267 20.09 -5.16 7.54
C ASP A 267 20.77 -4.26 8.57
N ALA A 268 21.06 -3.01 8.21
CA ALA A 268 21.64 -2.02 9.11
C ALA A 268 20.71 -1.74 10.30
N LEU A 269 19.40 -1.58 10.06
CA LEU A 269 18.43 -1.36 11.12
C LEU A 269 18.34 -2.56 12.08
N ALA A 270 18.37 -3.79 11.56
CA ALA A 270 18.42 -5.00 12.39
C ALA A 270 19.71 -5.06 13.22
N ALA A 271 20.85 -4.69 12.63
CA ALA A 271 22.15 -4.66 13.30
C ALA A 271 22.27 -3.59 14.40
N LEU A 272 21.50 -2.50 14.32
CA LEU A 272 21.39 -1.50 15.40
C LEU A 272 20.70 -2.05 16.67
N GLY A 273 20.05 -3.21 16.56
CA GLY A 273 19.57 -3.98 17.70
C GLY A 273 18.22 -3.56 18.27
N PRO A 274 17.87 -4.03 19.49
CA PRO A 274 16.53 -3.93 20.05
C PRO A 274 15.99 -2.50 20.17
N THR A 275 16.86 -1.55 20.50
CA THR A 275 16.49 -0.13 20.66
C THR A 275 16.01 0.49 19.35
N ALA A 276 16.63 0.15 18.21
CA ALA A 276 16.20 0.63 16.90
C ALA A 276 14.84 0.04 16.52
N ILE A 277 14.67 -1.27 16.72
CA ILE A 277 13.43 -1.99 16.42
C ILE A 277 12.26 -1.43 17.23
N ALA A 278 12.44 -1.20 18.53
CA ALA A 278 11.41 -0.62 19.39
C ALA A 278 11.00 0.81 18.98
N HIS A 279 11.83 1.49 18.17
CA HIS A 279 11.56 2.84 17.70
C HIS A 279 10.85 2.90 16.33
N VAL A 280 10.71 1.78 15.62
CA VAL A 280 10.08 1.72 14.28
C VAL A 280 8.62 2.21 14.31
N GLU A 281 7.81 1.69 15.22
CA GLU A 281 6.42 2.12 15.33
C GLU A 281 6.29 3.59 15.73
N PRO A 282 6.97 4.10 16.78
CA PRO A 282 6.96 5.53 17.08
C PRO A 282 7.29 6.43 15.88
N MET A 283 8.27 6.06 15.04
CA MET A 283 8.61 6.83 13.85
C MET A 283 7.48 6.89 12.83
N ALA A 284 6.75 5.79 12.64
CA ALA A 284 5.58 5.77 11.77
C ALA A 284 4.40 6.56 12.36
N MET A 285 4.19 6.45 13.67
CA MET A 285 3.06 7.07 14.39
C MET A 285 3.22 8.58 14.64
N ASP A 286 4.43 9.13 14.52
CA ASP A 286 4.73 10.56 14.70
C ASP A 286 4.20 11.44 13.55
N ALA A 287 3.72 10.84 12.46
CA ALA A 287 3.19 11.59 11.33
C ALA A 287 1.77 12.15 11.63
N PRO A 288 1.52 13.44 11.36
CA PRO A 288 0.20 14.05 11.57
C PRO A 288 -0.86 13.53 10.59
N ALA A 289 -0.43 13.05 9.43
CA ALA A 289 -1.26 12.50 8.36
C ALA A 289 -0.67 11.19 7.83
N ALA A 290 -1.45 10.48 7.02
CA ALA A 290 -1.00 9.26 6.36
C ALA A 290 0.15 9.59 5.39
N ASP A 291 1.31 8.99 5.65
CA ASP A 291 2.51 9.09 4.81
C ASP A 291 2.83 7.69 4.24
N PRO A 292 2.71 7.48 2.91
CA PRO A 292 2.93 6.18 2.31
C PRO A 292 4.35 5.65 2.54
N MET A 293 5.37 6.52 2.59
CA MET A 293 6.76 6.11 2.82
C MET A 293 6.91 5.50 4.22
N ARG A 294 6.28 6.09 5.23
CA ARG A 294 6.33 5.60 6.61
C ARG A 294 5.53 4.32 6.81
N VAL A 295 4.37 4.21 6.17
CA VAL A 295 3.55 3.00 6.19
C VAL A 295 4.30 1.84 5.52
N PHE A 296 4.90 2.10 4.35
CA PHE A 296 5.74 1.13 3.66
C PHE A 296 6.92 0.70 4.54
N ALA A 297 7.69 1.66 5.08
CA ALA A 297 8.87 1.35 5.90
C ALA A 297 8.50 0.51 7.13
N ALA A 298 7.46 0.89 7.87
CA ALA A 298 7.01 0.14 9.04
C ALA A 298 6.57 -1.29 8.68
N ALA A 299 5.79 -1.47 7.60
CA ALA A 299 5.35 -2.78 7.15
C ALA A 299 6.51 -3.63 6.62
N MET A 300 7.43 -3.04 5.86
CA MET A 300 8.58 -3.73 5.28
C MET A 300 9.55 -4.19 6.36
N ILE A 301 9.92 -3.31 7.30
CA ILE A 301 10.81 -3.65 8.41
C ILE A 301 10.17 -4.75 9.28
N ALA A 302 8.91 -4.58 9.68
CA ALA A 302 8.20 -5.58 10.48
C ALA A 302 8.09 -6.92 9.75
N GLY A 303 7.89 -6.88 8.42
CA GLY A 303 7.83 -8.02 7.53
C GLY A 303 9.17 -8.73 7.31
N CYS A 304 10.30 -8.12 7.68
CA CYS A 304 11.64 -8.70 7.56
C CYS A 304 12.27 -9.06 8.92
N LEU A 305 11.59 -8.78 10.04
CA LEU A 305 12.01 -9.16 11.38
C LEU A 305 11.21 -10.39 11.85
N GLU A 306 11.87 -11.32 12.53
CA GLU A 306 11.20 -12.43 13.19
C GLU A 306 10.42 -11.95 14.42
N GLY A 307 9.21 -12.48 14.58
CA GLY A 307 8.31 -12.21 15.69
C GLY A 307 6.93 -11.74 15.24
N ARG A 308 5.91 -12.11 16.01
CA ARG A 308 4.54 -11.64 15.84
C ARG A 308 4.36 -10.23 16.38
N ASP A 309 5.18 -9.83 17.34
CA ASP A 309 5.19 -8.51 17.99
C ASP A 309 5.53 -7.37 17.02
N VAL A 310 6.55 -7.57 16.18
CA VAL A 310 6.96 -6.63 15.12
C VAL A 310 5.88 -6.55 14.04
N LEU A 311 5.30 -7.67 13.62
CA LEU A 311 4.21 -7.66 12.64
C LEU A 311 2.98 -6.91 13.17
N ALA A 312 2.70 -7.03 14.48
CA ALA A 312 1.64 -6.25 15.11
C ALA A 312 1.91 -4.74 15.10
N CYS A 313 3.17 -4.29 15.04
CA CYS A 313 3.51 -2.88 14.87
C CYS A 313 2.99 -2.37 13.52
N ALA A 314 3.20 -3.13 12.44
CA ALA A 314 2.72 -2.78 11.11
C ALA A 314 1.18 -2.73 11.06
N GLU A 315 0.49 -3.69 11.68
CA GLU A 315 -0.98 -3.67 11.78
C GLU A 315 -1.48 -2.42 12.52
N ARG A 316 -0.83 -2.03 13.62
CA ARG A 316 -1.21 -0.81 14.35
C ARG A 316 -1.05 0.44 13.48
N VAL A 317 0.05 0.55 12.73
CA VAL A 317 0.27 1.65 11.77
C VAL A 317 -0.84 1.66 10.71
N LEU A 318 -1.17 0.51 10.13
CA LEU A 318 -2.28 0.37 9.17
C LEU A 318 -3.61 0.86 9.75
N PHE A 319 -3.99 0.39 10.93
CA PHE A 319 -5.27 0.78 11.55
C PHE A 319 -5.28 2.22 12.07
N ARG A 320 -4.12 2.80 12.44
CA ARG A 320 -4.01 4.19 12.87
C ARG A 320 -4.35 5.17 11.75
N PHE A 321 -3.88 4.90 10.53
CA PHE A 321 -4.09 5.73 9.35
C PHE A 321 -5.29 5.28 8.49
N GLY A 322 -5.81 4.08 8.76
CA GLY A 322 -7.07 3.56 8.22
C GLY A 322 -6.87 2.70 6.97
N PRO A 323 -7.25 1.41 6.98
CA PRO A 323 -7.06 0.50 5.84
C PRO A 323 -7.97 0.80 4.64
N ARG A 324 -8.90 1.74 4.78
CA ARG A 324 -9.74 2.23 3.67
C ARG A 324 -9.06 3.34 2.86
N ASN A 325 -8.04 3.99 3.41
CA ASN A 325 -7.29 5.01 2.70
C ASN A 325 -6.41 4.30 1.63
N PRO A 326 -6.60 4.58 0.33
CA PRO A 326 -5.87 3.91 -0.74
C PRO A 326 -4.35 4.11 -0.60
N VAL A 327 -3.89 5.31 -0.21
CA VAL A 327 -2.46 5.61 -0.02
C VAL A 327 -1.83 4.71 1.06
N VAL A 328 -2.58 4.45 2.15
CA VAL A 328 -2.13 3.57 3.24
C VAL A 328 -2.19 2.11 2.80
N ALA A 329 -3.30 1.70 2.17
CA ALA A 329 -3.50 0.34 1.71
C ALA A 329 -2.43 -0.07 0.70
N ASP A 330 -2.16 0.76 -0.31
CA ASP A 330 -1.22 0.47 -1.39
C ASP A 330 0.21 0.38 -0.87
N ALA A 331 0.61 1.28 0.03
CA ALA A 331 1.92 1.24 0.68
C ALA A 331 2.10 -0.03 1.54
N PHE A 332 1.09 -0.37 2.35
CA PHE A 332 1.12 -1.56 3.20
C PHE A 332 1.15 -2.85 2.36
N VAL A 333 0.29 -2.96 1.35
CA VAL A 333 0.25 -4.08 0.41
C VAL A 333 1.59 -4.23 -0.31
N SER A 334 2.16 -3.14 -0.82
CA SER A 334 3.43 -3.15 -1.53
C SER A 334 4.58 -3.69 -0.69
N ALA A 335 4.62 -3.37 0.61
CA ALA A 335 5.58 -3.93 1.54
C ALA A 335 5.29 -5.41 1.85
N MET A 336 4.04 -5.76 2.16
CA MET A 336 3.66 -7.12 2.57
C MET A 336 3.73 -8.16 1.44
N LYS A 337 3.66 -7.73 0.16
CA LYS A 337 3.97 -8.57 -1.00
C LYS A 337 5.43 -9.05 -1.01
N LEU A 338 6.34 -8.25 -0.44
CA LEU A 338 7.78 -8.51 -0.38
C LEU A 338 8.26 -9.14 0.94
N ALA A 339 7.51 -8.92 2.02
CA ALA A 339 7.83 -9.39 3.37
C ALA A 339 8.09 -10.92 3.44
N GLN A 340 8.91 -11.32 4.40
CA GLN A 340 9.32 -12.73 4.63
C GLN A 340 8.87 -13.28 5.99
N ASN A 341 8.22 -12.48 6.82
CA ASN A 341 7.82 -12.88 8.16
C ASN A 341 6.83 -14.07 8.11
N PRO A 342 7.14 -15.20 8.79
CA PRO A 342 6.35 -16.43 8.72
C PRO A 342 4.94 -16.31 9.34
N PHE A 343 4.69 -15.29 10.17
CA PHE A 343 3.36 -15.01 10.72
C PHE A 343 2.46 -14.24 9.75
N SER A 344 3.00 -13.73 8.63
CA SER A 344 2.24 -12.93 7.65
C SER A 344 0.98 -13.64 7.13
N PRO A 345 1.01 -14.94 6.74
CA PRO A 345 -0.20 -15.61 6.26
C PRO A 345 -1.34 -15.60 7.28
N ASN A 346 -1.05 -15.86 8.56
CA ASN A 346 -2.07 -15.89 9.60
C ASN A 346 -2.61 -14.51 9.93
N CYS A 347 -1.73 -13.51 10.03
CA CYS A 347 -2.11 -12.12 10.23
C CYS A 347 -3.05 -11.65 9.10
N LEU A 348 -2.71 -11.95 7.84
CA LEU A 348 -3.54 -11.61 6.69
C LEU A 348 -4.87 -12.37 6.70
N ARG A 349 -4.92 -13.63 7.13
CA ARG A 349 -6.18 -14.38 7.30
C ARG A 349 -7.07 -13.82 8.42
N ALA A 350 -6.47 -13.38 9.53
CA ALA A 350 -7.22 -12.67 10.57
C ALA A 350 -7.80 -11.35 10.02
N LEU A 351 -7.06 -10.66 9.15
CA LEU A 351 -7.50 -9.45 8.47
C LEU A 351 -8.60 -9.73 7.41
N SER A 352 -8.53 -10.84 6.67
CA SER A 352 -9.55 -11.25 5.69
C SER A 352 -10.88 -11.65 6.35
N ALA A 353 -10.81 -12.20 7.57
CA ALA A 353 -11.98 -12.51 8.40
C ALA A 353 -12.56 -11.29 9.13
N SER A 354 -11.91 -10.11 9.04
CA SER A 354 -12.38 -8.90 9.72
C SER A 354 -13.63 -8.33 9.04
N SER A 355 -14.49 -7.67 9.83
CA SER A 355 -15.66 -6.96 9.29
C SER A 355 -15.32 -5.72 8.45
N GLU A 356 -14.05 -5.29 8.44
CA GLU A 356 -13.63 -4.08 7.75
C GLU A 356 -13.22 -4.35 6.31
N ARG A 357 -14.04 -3.91 5.35
CA ARG A 357 -13.83 -4.09 3.90
C ARG A 357 -12.41 -3.74 3.41
N GLY A 358 -11.84 -2.65 3.89
CA GLY A 358 -10.47 -2.23 3.53
C GLY A 358 -9.41 -3.25 3.96
N GLY A 359 -9.53 -3.78 5.17
CA GLY A 359 -8.65 -4.86 5.65
C GLY A 359 -8.80 -6.13 4.81
N ARG A 360 -10.04 -6.53 4.51
CA ARG A 360 -10.30 -7.71 3.67
C ARG A 360 -9.65 -7.60 2.29
N ALA A 361 -9.76 -6.44 1.64
CA ALA A 361 -9.15 -6.19 0.34
C ALA A 361 -7.62 -6.29 0.41
N ILE A 362 -6.98 -5.66 1.40
CA ILE A 362 -5.52 -5.75 1.63
C ILE A 362 -5.09 -7.20 1.80
N ALA A 363 -5.81 -7.96 2.65
CA ALA A 363 -5.50 -9.34 2.92
C ALA A 363 -5.57 -10.21 1.67
N VAL A 364 -6.67 -10.12 0.92
CA VAL A 364 -6.88 -10.91 -0.30
C VAL A 364 -5.85 -10.56 -1.35
N GLU A 365 -5.52 -9.27 -1.54
CA GLU A 365 -4.50 -8.87 -2.51
C GLU A 365 -3.13 -9.47 -2.20
N VAL A 366 -2.68 -9.40 -0.94
CA VAL A 366 -1.38 -9.97 -0.55
C VAL A 366 -1.42 -11.50 -0.61
N LEU A 367 -2.45 -12.15 -0.05
CA LEU A 367 -2.58 -13.62 -0.08
C LEU A 367 -2.65 -14.16 -1.51
N ALA A 368 -3.41 -13.51 -2.40
CA ALA A 368 -3.51 -13.83 -3.82
C ALA A 368 -2.16 -13.68 -4.51
N HIS A 369 -1.52 -12.53 -4.36
CA HIS A 369 -0.22 -12.27 -4.96
C HIS A 369 0.81 -13.30 -4.50
N ARG A 370 0.89 -13.61 -3.20
CA ARG A 370 1.83 -14.59 -2.61
C ARG A 370 1.49 -16.04 -2.93
N GLY A 371 0.30 -16.34 -3.45
CA GLY A 371 -0.17 -17.71 -3.66
C GLY A 371 -0.43 -18.47 -2.35
N TRP A 372 -0.83 -17.75 -1.30
CA TRP A 372 -1.08 -18.31 0.05
C TRP A 372 -2.56 -18.61 0.32
N LEU A 373 -3.45 -18.31 -0.62
CA LEU A 373 -4.86 -18.69 -0.54
C LEU A 373 -5.00 -20.21 -0.61
N THR A 374 -5.71 -20.78 0.35
CA THR A 374 -6.10 -22.18 0.39
C THR A 374 -7.26 -22.46 -0.56
N PRO A 375 -7.50 -23.73 -0.94
CA PRO A 375 -8.67 -24.08 -1.74
C PRO A 375 -10.01 -23.67 -1.12
N ALA A 376 -10.14 -23.73 0.21
CA ALA A 376 -11.36 -23.30 0.90
C ALA A 376 -11.55 -21.77 0.81
N GLU A 377 -10.48 -20.99 0.99
CA GLU A 377 -10.53 -19.53 0.84
C GLU A 377 -10.83 -19.12 -0.61
N LEU A 378 -10.32 -19.86 -1.61
CA LEU A 378 -10.67 -19.64 -3.01
C LEU A 378 -12.14 -19.95 -3.30
N GLU A 379 -12.69 -21.02 -2.73
CA GLU A 379 -14.13 -21.32 -2.82
C GLU A 379 -14.97 -20.17 -2.23
N GLU A 380 -14.61 -19.67 -1.04
CA GLU A 380 -15.28 -18.52 -0.42
C GLU A 380 -15.18 -17.26 -1.29
N LEU A 381 -14.00 -16.95 -1.84
CA LEU A 381 -13.80 -15.81 -2.74
C LEU A 381 -14.61 -15.90 -4.03
N SER A 382 -14.95 -17.11 -4.50
CA SER A 382 -15.79 -17.28 -5.68
C SER A 382 -17.23 -16.84 -5.46
N GLU A 383 -17.65 -16.75 -4.20
CA GLU A 383 -19.00 -16.34 -3.78
C GLU A 383 -19.02 -14.91 -3.19
N GLU A 384 -17.88 -14.22 -3.17
CA GLU A 384 -17.73 -12.90 -2.56
C GLU A 384 -18.72 -11.86 -3.12
N GLU A 385 -19.29 -11.06 -2.20
CA GLU A 385 -20.22 -9.97 -2.54
C GLU A 385 -19.55 -8.59 -2.55
N ASP A 386 -18.46 -8.40 -1.81
CA ASP A 386 -17.71 -7.13 -1.84
C ASP A 386 -16.97 -6.99 -3.19
N ALA A 387 -17.39 -6.03 -4.00
CA ALA A 387 -16.87 -5.77 -5.34
C ALA A 387 -15.33 -5.67 -5.38
N ARG A 388 -14.72 -4.95 -4.43
CA ARG A 388 -13.26 -4.76 -4.41
C ARG A 388 -12.55 -6.06 -4.07
N VAL A 389 -13.07 -6.82 -3.09
CA VAL A 389 -12.48 -8.10 -2.68
C VAL A 389 -12.61 -9.13 -3.80
N LEU A 390 -13.77 -9.21 -4.46
CA LEU A 390 -14.00 -10.07 -5.61
C LEU A 390 -13.02 -9.75 -6.75
N ALA A 391 -12.90 -8.47 -7.13
CA ALA A 391 -11.99 -8.05 -8.20
C ALA A 391 -10.53 -8.49 -7.95
N LEU A 392 -10.04 -8.36 -6.72
CA LEU A 392 -8.69 -8.80 -6.33
C LEU A 392 -8.55 -10.33 -6.36
N GLY A 393 -9.57 -11.06 -5.90
CA GLY A 393 -9.60 -12.53 -5.84
C GLY A 393 -9.70 -13.24 -7.20
N LEU A 394 -10.28 -12.60 -8.22
CA LEU A 394 -10.45 -13.19 -9.56
C LEU A 394 -9.14 -13.65 -10.19
N SER A 395 -8.05 -12.89 -10.00
CA SER A 395 -6.73 -13.25 -10.50
C SER A 395 -6.19 -14.55 -9.87
N ALA A 396 -6.43 -14.75 -8.57
CA ALA A 396 -6.04 -15.96 -7.85
C ALA A 396 -6.88 -17.16 -8.27
N LEU A 397 -8.19 -16.98 -8.45
CA LEU A 397 -9.09 -18.01 -9.00
C LEU A 397 -8.63 -18.48 -10.39
N ALA A 398 -8.26 -17.53 -11.26
CA ALA A 398 -7.73 -17.82 -12.58
C ALA A 398 -6.37 -18.55 -12.52
N ALA A 399 -5.43 -18.05 -11.73
CA ALA A 399 -4.09 -18.63 -11.57
C ALA A 399 -4.15 -20.06 -11.02
N ALA A 400 -5.04 -20.32 -10.05
CA ALA A 400 -5.26 -21.64 -9.45
C ALA A 400 -6.11 -22.58 -10.33
N ARG A 401 -6.69 -22.07 -11.43
CA ARG A 401 -7.67 -22.80 -12.28
C ARG A 401 -8.79 -23.42 -11.45
N HIS A 402 -9.32 -22.65 -10.50
CA HIS A 402 -10.30 -23.15 -9.56
C HIS A 402 -11.60 -23.60 -10.27
N PRO A 403 -12.25 -24.71 -9.89
CA PRO A 403 -13.48 -25.19 -10.54
C PRO A 403 -14.60 -24.14 -10.61
N ARG A 404 -14.76 -23.32 -9.56
CA ARG A 404 -15.73 -22.20 -9.53
C ARG A 404 -15.25 -20.91 -10.19
N GLY A 405 -13.99 -20.86 -10.65
CA GLY A 405 -13.41 -19.64 -11.23
C GLY A 405 -14.19 -19.14 -12.45
N ARG A 406 -14.67 -20.04 -13.30
CA ARG A 406 -15.51 -19.69 -14.45
C ARG A 406 -16.82 -19.02 -14.03
N HIS A 407 -17.51 -19.58 -13.03
CA HIS A 407 -18.75 -19.03 -12.53
C HIS A 407 -18.54 -17.63 -11.91
N ALA A 408 -17.48 -17.46 -11.12
CA ALA A 408 -17.11 -16.17 -10.55
C ALA A 408 -16.80 -15.11 -11.63
N MET A 409 -16.08 -15.48 -12.70
CA MET A 409 -15.83 -14.57 -13.83
C MET A 409 -17.11 -14.18 -14.57
N GLU A 410 -18.02 -15.13 -14.83
CA GLU A 410 -19.30 -14.86 -15.48
C GLU A 410 -20.18 -13.93 -14.64
N ARG A 411 -20.22 -14.11 -13.32
CA ARG A 411 -20.86 -13.18 -12.38
C ARG A 411 -20.22 -11.80 -12.39
N ALA A 412 -18.90 -11.74 -12.34
CA ALA A 412 -18.15 -10.49 -12.33
C ALA A 412 -18.33 -9.68 -13.63
N LEU A 413 -18.48 -10.33 -14.78
CA LEU A 413 -18.82 -9.67 -16.04
C LEU A 413 -20.22 -9.03 -16.05
N ALA A 414 -21.16 -9.59 -15.29
CA ALA A 414 -22.53 -9.07 -15.16
C ALA A 414 -22.68 -8.04 -14.02
N HIS A 415 -21.60 -7.76 -13.29
CA HIS A 415 -21.61 -6.86 -12.13
C HIS A 415 -21.78 -5.39 -12.55
N GLU A 416 -22.39 -4.57 -11.70
CA GLU A 416 -22.60 -3.13 -12.00
C GLU A 416 -21.32 -2.30 -11.97
N ASP A 417 -20.38 -2.68 -11.10
CA ASP A 417 -19.06 -2.06 -10.98
C ASP A 417 -18.15 -2.40 -12.18
N LEU A 418 -17.69 -1.36 -12.89
CA LEU A 418 -16.82 -1.48 -14.06
C LEU A 418 -15.43 -2.02 -13.73
N ASP A 419 -14.93 -1.81 -12.51
CA ASP A 419 -13.63 -2.35 -12.08
C ASP A 419 -13.70 -3.86 -11.90
N VAL A 420 -14.83 -4.38 -11.43
CA VAL A 420 -15.10 -5.83 -11.34
C VAL A 420 -15.19 -6.45 -12.73
N GLN A 421 -15.88 -5.80 -13.67
CA GLN A 421 -15.95 -6.28 -15.06
C GLN A 421 -14.56 -6.30 -15.72
N ALA A 422 -13.74 -5.26 -15.50
CA ALA A 422 -12.38 -5.20 -16.02
C ALA A 422 -11.49 -6.30 -15.42
N ALA A 423 -11.58 -6.54 -14.11
CA ALA A 423 -10.86 -7.61 -13.42
C ALA A 423 -11.29 -9.00 -13.91
N ALA A 424 -12.57 -9.19 -14.24
CA ALA A 424 -13.07 -10.43 -14.82
C ALA A 424 -12.41 -10.75 -16.17
N LEU A 425 -12.34 -9.75 -17.05
CA LEU A 425 -11.67 -9.91 -18.34
C LEU A 425 -10.16 -10.18 -18.20
N ASP A 426 -9.49 -9.53 -17.24
CA ASP A 426 -8.08 -9.83 -16.94
C ASP A 426 -7.91 -11.26 -16.43
N ALA A 427 -8.79 -11.73 -15.54
CA ALA A 427 -8.79 -13.10 -15.04
C ALA A 427 -9.08 -14.13 -16.14
N MET A 428 -9.97 -13.80 -17.09
CA MET A 428 -10.23 -14.64 -18.27
C MET A 428 -9.01 -14.77 -19.18
N LEU A 429 -8.25 -13.68 -19.40
CA LEU A 429 -6.98 -13.71 -20.13
C LEU A 429 -5.96 -14.62 -19.42
N LEU A 430 -5.82 -14.48 -18.11
CA LEU A 430 -4.93 -15.31 -17.28
C LEU A 430 -5.30 -16.80 -17.33
N ALA A 431 -6.60 -17.11 -17.33
CA ALA A 431 -7.11 -18.48 -17.43
C ALA A 431 -7.10 -19.04 -18.86
N ALA A 432 -6.74 -18.23 -19.86
CA ALA A 432 -6.89 -18.53 -21.29
C ALA A 432 -8.32 -19.02 -21.63
N HIS A 433 -9.33 -18.33 -21.10
CA HIS A 433 -10.72 -18.71 -21.28
C HIS A 433 -11.15 -18.57 -22.75
N ARG A 434 -11.80 -19.61 -23.33
CA ARG A 434 -12.14 -19.65 -24.76
C ARG A 434 -13.07 -18.51 -25.22
N GLY A 435 -13.93 -18.03 -24.32
CA GLY A 435 -14.87 -16.94 -24.58
C GLY A 435 -14.34 -15.53 -24.30
N THR A 436 -13.03 -15.34 -24.05
CA THR A 436 -12.47 -14.04 -23.64
C THR A 436 -12.69 -12.95 -24.70
N ALA A 437 -12.40 -13.23 -25.96
CA ALA A 437 -12.59 -12.26 -27.05
C ALA A 437 -14.06 -11.85 -27.20
N GLU A 438 -14.99 -12.80 -27.20
CA GLU A 438 -16.42 -12.51 -27.28
C GLU A 438 -16.91 -11.68 -26.08
N ALA A 439 -16.50 -12.04 -24.86
CA ALA A 439 -16.84 -11.30 -23.64
C ALA A 439 -16.30 -9.87 -23.67
N ALA A 440 -15.02 -9.69 -24.06
CA ALA A 440 -14.40 -8.37 -24.16
C ALA A 440 -15.06 -7.52 -25.25
N ARG A 441 -15.43 -8.11 -26.40
CA ARG A 441 -16.15 -7.42 -27.47
C ARG A 441 -17.53 -6.96 -27.02
N ARG A 442 -18.28 -7.81 -26.31
CA ARG A 442 -19.58 -7.41 -25.72
C ARG A 442 -19.41 -6.30 -24.68
N ALA A 443 -18.39 -6.40 -23.81
CA ALA A 443 -18.11 -5.37 -22.81
C ALA A 443 -17.71 -4.03 -23.46
N ALA A 444 -16.98 -4.06 -24.58
CA ALA A 444 -16.62 -2.87 -25.35
C ALA A 444 -17.82 -2.18 -26.03
N GLN A 445 -18.88 -2.94 -26.30
CA GLN A 445 -20.16 -2.42 -26.81
C GLN A 445 -21.10 -1.98 -25.68
N GLY A 446 -20.83 -2.40 -24.44
CA GLY A 446 -21.61 -2.07 -23.25
C GLY A 446 -21.02 -0.93 -22.43
N ALA A 447 -21.30 -0.95 -21.12
CA ALA A 447 -20.91 0.13 -20.20
C ALA A 447 -19.39 0.22 -19.95
N LEU A 448 -18.66 -0.90 -20.06
CA LEU A 448 -17.20 -0.89 -19.88
C LEU A 448 -16.48 -0.15 -21.01
N GLY A 449 -17.05 -0.14 -22.21
CA GLY A 449 -16.61 0.67 -23.33
C GLY A 449 -15.12 0.49 -23.65
N ASP A 450 -14.41 1.61 -23.76
CA ASP A 450 -13.00 1.64 -24.20
C ASP A 450 -12.05 0.87 -23.26
N ARG A 451 -12.41 0.69 -21.97
CA ARG A 451 -11.61 -0.10 -21.01
C ARG A 451 -11.50 -1.58 -21.40
N ALA A 452 -12.40 -2.08 -22.26
CA ALA A 452 -12.38 -3.46 -22.73
C ALA A 452 -11.54 -3.67 -24.01
N LEU A 453 -11.19 -2.60 -24.75
CA LEU A 453 -10.60 -2.72 -26.09
C LEU A 453 -9.21 -3.35 -26.09
N VAL A 454 -8.34 -2.92 -25.16
CA VAL A 454 -7.02 -3.55 -25.04
C VAL A 454 -7.16 -5.01 -24.61
N ARG A 455 -8.06 -5.34 -23.68
CA ARG A 455 -8.31 -6.73 -23.26
C ARG A 455 -8.79 -7.62 -24.42
N LEU A 456 -9.65 -7.07 -25.28
CA LEU A 456 -10.04 -7.71 -26.53
C LEU A 456 -8.81 -7.96 -27.42
N SER A 457 -7.96 -6.96 -27.61
CA SER A 457 -6.78 -7.07 -28.48
C SER A 457 -5.78 -8.17 -28.06
N LEU A 458 -5.63 -8.44 -26.76
CA LEU A 458 -4.72 -9.47 -26.25
C LEU A 458 -5.22 -10.91 -26.54
N ALA A 459 -6.53 -11.09 -26.65
CA ALA A 459 -7.18 -12.35 -27.00
C ALA A 459 -7.70 -12.39 -28.46
N ALA A 460 -7.41 -11.34 -29.25
CA ALA A 460 -8.03 -11.11 -30.53
C ALA A 460 -7.70 -12.21 -31.55
N ARG A 461 -8.73 -12.63 -32.28
CA ARG A 461 -8.59 -13.35 -33.55
C ARG A 461 -8.60 -12.34 -34.70
N GLU A 462 -8.39 -12.84 -35.92
CA GLU A 462 -8.40 -12.01 -37.12
C GLU A 462 -9.69 -11.16 -37.23
N GLU A 463 -10.85 -11.77 -36.98
CA GLU A 463 -12.14 -11.09 -36.96
C GLU A 463 -12.26 -9.99 -35.89
N ASP A 464 -11.65 -10.18 -34.72
CA ASP A 464 -11.62 -9.17 -33.65
C ASP A 464 -10.73 -7.99 -34.02
N ALA A 465 -9.59 -8.25 -34.68
CA ALA A 465 -8.67 -7.22 -35.13
C ALA A 465 -9.29 -6.33 -36.22
N TRP A 466 -10.01 -6.93 -37.16
CA TRP A 466 -10.81 -6.18 -38.13
C TRP A 466 -11.92 -5.37 -37.46
N TRP A 467 -12.62 -5.94 -36.48
CA TRP A 467 -13.64 -5.21 -35.72
C TRP A 467 -13.05 -4.01 -34.97
N LEU A 468 -11.87 -4.16 -34.36
CA LEU A 468 -11.14 -3.08 -33.69
C LEU A 468 -10.74 -1.98 -34.67
N LEU A 469 -10.25 -2.34 -35.86
CA LEU A 469 -9.92 -1.39 -36.92
C LEU A 469 -11.15 -0.59 -37.36
N GLU A 470 -12.26 -1.27 -37.66
CA GLU A 470 -13.50 -0.59 -38.05
C GLU A 470 -14.03 0.33 -36.94
N ARG A 471 -13.93 -0.09 -35.67
CA ARG A 471 -14.33 0.74 -34.53
C ARG A 471 -13.48 2.01 -34.47
N MET A 472 -12.15 1.86 -34.54
CA MET A 472 -11.20 2.97 -34.52
C MET A 472 -11.48 3.96 -35.67
N GLN A 473 -11.75 3.46 -36.88
CA GLN A 473 -12.09 4.30 -38.04
C GLN A 473 -13.39 5.08 -37.86
N ARG A 474 -14.40 4.49 -37.20
CA ARG A 474 -15.69 5.16 -36.93
C ARG A 474 -15.58 6.21 -35.82
N SER A 475 -14.82 5.92 -34.77
CA SER A 475 -14.68 6.79 -33.59
C SER A 475 -13.27 6.63 -33.01
N PRO A 476 -12.29 7.40 -33.49
CA PRO A 476 -10.91 7.28 -33.02
C PRO A 476 -10.80 7.81 -31.59
N THR A 477 -10.44 6.93 -30.67
CA THR A 477 -10.06 7.26 -29.29
C THR A 477 -8.66 6.72 -29.01
N PRO A 478 -7.89 7.29 -28.06
CA PRO A 478 -6.55 6.78 -27.74
C PRO A 478 -6.56 5.27 -27.41
N ALA A 479 -7.57 4.80 -26.68
CA ALA A 479 -7.73 3.39 -26.32
C ALA A 479 -8.06 2.49 -27.52
N ALA A 480 -8.85 2.97 -28.49
CA ALA A 480 -9.14 2.22 -29.71
C ALA A 480 -7.90 2.09 -30.61
N VAL A 481 -7.13 3.17 -30.74
CA VAL A 481 -5.87 3.19 -31.49
C VAL A 481 -4.83 2.28 -30.84
N GLU A 482 -4.69 2.37 -29.51
CA GLU A 482 -3.84 1.48 -28.73
C GLU A 482 -4.22 0.00 -28.94
N ALA A 483 -5.51 -0.33 -28.84
CA ALA A 483 -6.00 -1.70 -29.02
C ALA A 483 -5.71 -2.25 -30.43
N VAL A 484 -5.79 -1.42 -31.48
CA VAL A 484 -5.40 -1.80 -32.84
C VAL A 484 -3.90 -2.10 -32.93
N GLY A 485 -3.06 -1.28 -32.29
CA GLY A 485 -1.62 -1.52 -32.19
C GLY A 485 -1.28 -2.83 -31.45
N TRP A 486 -2.03 -3.19 -30.42
CA TRP A 486 -1.89 -4.47 -29.71
C TRP A 486 -2.40 -5.66 -30.53
N ALA A 487 -3.49 -5.50 -31.28
CA ALA A 487 -4.07 -6.56 -32.10
C ALA A 487 -3.10 -7.02 -33.19
N GLY A 488 -2.34 -6.10 -33.80
CA GLY A 488 -1.26 -6.46 -34.71
C GLY A 488 -1.67 -6.58 -36.19
N LEU A 489 -2.77 -5.93 -36.61
CA LEU A 489 -3.26 -6.01 -37.99
C LEU A 489 -2.51 -5.06 -38.93
N VAL A 490 -1.84 -5.59 -39.95
CA VAL A 490 -1.08 -4.80 -40.93
C VAL A 490 -1.97 -3.84 -41.73
N GLU A 491 -3.19 -4.23 -42.06
CA GLU A 491 -4.17 -3.39 -42.77
C GLU A 491 -4.61 -2.15 -41.97
N ALA A 492 -4.29 -2.07 -40.68
CA ALA A 492 -4.53 -0.87 -39.90
C ALA A 492 -3.54 0.26 -40.19
N ILE A 493 -2.36 -0.04 -40.74
CA ILE A 493 -1.25 0.92 -40.90
C ILE A 493 -1.67 2.17 -41.69
N PRO A 494 -2.36 2.09 -42.84
CA PRO A 494 -2.81 3.30 -43.56
C PRO A 494 -3.68 4.20 -42.67
N SER A 495 -4.64 3.64 -41.94
CA SER A 495 -5.49 4.44 -41.04
C SER A 495 -4.72 5.02 -39.86
N LEU A 496 -3.72 4.32 -39.33
CA LEU A 496 -2.84 4.85 -38.29
C LEU A 496 -1.98 6.01 -38.80
N LEU A 497 -1.49 5.94 -40.04
CA LEU A 497 -0.75 7.04 -40.68
C LEU A 497 -1.63 8.29 -40.83
N ASP A 498 -2.90 8.11 -41.20
CA ASP A 498 -3.85 9.22 -41.31
C ASP A 498 -4.14 9.85 -39.93
N LEU A 499 -4.16 9.06 -38.86
CA LEU A 499 -4.40 9.53 -37.49
C LEU A 499 -3.23 10.32 -36.89
N LEU A 500 -2.03 10.25 -37.45
CA LEU A 500 -0.90 11.12 -37.05
C LEU A 500 -1.20 12.61 -37.32
N GLU A 501 -2.06 12.91 -38.30
CA GLU A 501 -2.50 14.28 -38.64
C GLU A 501 -3.75 14.71 -37.85
N SER A 502 -4.18 13.92 -36.85
CA SER A 502 -5.32 14.25 -36.00
C SER A 502 -5.09 15.54 -35.23
N ALA A 503 -6.12 16.38 -35.15
CA ALA A 503 -6.11 17.57 -34.29
C ALA A 503 -6.13 17.22 -32.78
N VAL A 504 -6.46 15.97 -32.43
CA VAL A 504 -6.42 15.48 -31.04
C VAL A 504 -5.06 14.85 -30.79
N GLU A 505 -4.21 15.57 -30.04
CA GLU A 505 -2.81 15.18 -29.80
C GLU A 505 -2.66 13.79 -29.18
N GLU A 506 -3.52 13.43 -28.22
CA GLU A 506 -3.50 12.10 -27.59
C GLU A 506 -3.74 10.96 -28.61
N VAL A 507 -4.56 11.21 -29.63
CA VAL A 507 -4.84 10.24 -30.70
C VAL A 507 -3.63 10.12 -31.63
N ALA A 508 -2.98 11.24 -31.97
CA ALA A 508 -1.76 11.23 -32.78
C ALA A 508 -0.62 10.50 -32.06
N ARG A 509 -0.40 10.77 -30.76
CA ARG A 509 0.58 10.05 -29.93
C ARG A 509 0.27 8.56 -29.85
N ALA A 510 -1.01 8.19 -29.64
CA ALA A 510 -1.42 6.79 -29.63
C ALA A 510 -1.17 6.11 -30.99
N ALA A 511 -1.37 6.83 -32.10
CA ALA A 511 -1.11 6.31 -33.45
C ALA A 511 0.39 6.07 -33.69
N GLY A 512 1.25 7.02 -33.28
CA GLY A 512 2.72 6.83 -33.30
C GLY A 512 3.16 5.61 -32.48
N ALA A 513 2.62 5.46 -31.26
CA ALA A 513 2.90 4.31 -30.40
C ALA A 513 2.37 2.98 -30.97
N ALA A 514 1.21 3.00 -31.64
CA ALA A 514 0.66 1.82 -32.32
C ALA A 514 1.49 1.42 -33.55
N LEU A 515 1.95 2.39 -34.34
CA LEU A 515 2.85 2.17 -35.48
C LEU A 515 4.19 1.60 -35.02
N GLU A 516 4.80 2.15 -33.97
CA GLU A 516 6.05 1.64 -33.40
C GLU A 516 5.89 0.23 -32.84
N ARG A 517 4.74 -0.07 -32.20
CA ARG A 517 4.43 -1.42 -31.73
C ARG A 517 4.23 -2.43 -32.86
N LEU A 518 3.66 -2.02 -33.99
CA LEU A 518 3.47 -2.87 -35.18
C LEU A 518 4.76 -3.07 -35.95
N LEU A 519 5.46 -1.98 -36.26
CA LEU A 519 6.55 -1.93 -37.23
C LEU A 519 7.94 -2.06 -36.60
N GLY A 520 8.11 -1.71 -35.32
CA GLY A 520 9.41 -1.74 -34.65
C GLY A 520 10.46 -0.92 -35.40
N ALA A 521 10.06 0.22 -35.95
CA ALA A 521 10.90 1.02 -36.84
C ALA A 521 11.93 1.85 -36.06
N ASN A 522 11.74 1.99 -34.74
CA ASN A 522 12.55 2.81 -33.85
C ASN A 522 12.62 4.27 -34.32
N LEU A 523 11.51 4.78 -34.83
CA LEU A 523 11.35 6.19 -35.18
C LEU A 523 10.93 6.92 -33.91
N VAL A 524 11.89 7.55 -33.24
CA VAL A 524 11.68 8.25 -31.97
C VAL A 524 11.91 9.75 -32.12
N GLU A 525 11.24 10.52 -31.27
CA GLU A 525 11.45 11.95 -31.09
C GLU A 525 11.72 12.24 -29.60
N GLU A 526 12.61 13.20 -29.34
CA GLU A 526 12.87 13.67 -27.97
C GLU A 526 11.83 14.72 -27.60
N VAL A 527 11.02 14.42 -26.59
CA VAL A 527 10.06 15.35 -26.02
C VAL A 527 10.60 15.85 -24.68
N GLU A 528 10.63 17.16 -24.52
CA GLU A 528 10.97 17.79 -23.24
C GLU A 528 9.82 17.54 -22.26
N VAL A 529 10.15 16.90 -21.14
CA VAL A 529 9.23 16.74 -20.02
C VAL A 529 9.45 17.93 -19.12
N ASP A 530 8.38 18.69 -18.89
CA ASP A 530 8.41 19.73 -17.88
C ASP A 530 8.81 19.08 -16.55
N PRO A 531 9.84 19.60 -15.85
CA PRO A 531 10.25 19.04 -14.57
C PRO A 531 9.03 19.03 -13.64
N GLU A 532 8.89 17.97 -12.82
CA GLU A 532 7.86 17.94 -11.79
C GLU A 532 7.95 19.25 -11.00
N ALA A 533 6.99 20.15 -11.24
CA ALA A 533 6.96 21.42 -10.56
C ALA A 533 6.80 21.07 -9.08
N LEU A 534 7.86 21.25 -8.29
CA LEU A 534 7.74 21.27 -6.85
C LEU A 534 6.59 22.22 -6.56
N GLU A 535 5.48 21.70 -6.04
CA GLU A 535 4.32 22.52 -5.71
C GLU A 535 4.84 23.69 -4.89
N ASP A 536 4.69 24.91 -5.41
CA ASP A 536 4.95 26.12 -4.64
C ASP A 536 4.25 25.92 -3.31
N VAL A 537 4.98 26.01 -2.19
CA VAL A 537 4.38 25.98 -0.86
C VAL A 537 3.33 27.06 -0.86
N VAL A 538 2.06 26.67 -1.01
CA VAL A 538 0.95 27.61 -1.10
C VAL A 538 0.84 28.21 0.29
N VAL A 539 1.46 29.37 0.47
CA VAL A 539 1.12 30.27 1.57
C VAL A 539 -0.34 30.61 1.32
N ILE A 540 -1.23 29.98 2.09
CA ILE A 540 -2.68 30.22 2.02
C ILE A 540 -2.88 31.72 2.23
N ASP A 541 -3.22 32.42 1.16
CA ASP A 541 -3.60 33.82 1.22
C ASP A 541 -4.91 33.86 2.04
N PRO A 542 -4.97 34.58 3.17
CA PRO A 542 -6.15 34.57 4.05
C PRO A 542 -7.43 35.16 3.42
N ASP A 543 -7.39 35.57 2.15
CA ASP A 543 -8.50 36.16 1.42
C ASP A 543 -8.94 35.27 0.22
N PRO A 544 -10.11 34.61 0.26
CA PRO A 544 -10.52 33.57 -0.69
C PRO A 544 -10.99 34.09 -2.07
N ALA A 545 -10.73 35.34 -2.43
CA ALA A 545 -11.11 35.91 -3.73
C ALA A 545 -9.90 36.51 -4.45
N PRO A 546 -9.40 35.89 -5.54
CA PRO A 546 -8.30 36.48 -6.31
C PRO A 546 -8.81 37.71 -7.08
N LEU A 547 -8.48 38.91 -6.57
CA LEU A 547 -8.52 40.14 -7.35
C LEU A 547 -7.57 39.98 -8.54
N ARG A 548 -8.13 39.90 -9.76
CA ARG A 548 -7.35 39.78 -11.01
C ARG A 548 -6.19 40.79 -11.02
N GLY A 549 -4.96 40.29 -11.15
CA GLY A 549 -3.75 41.10 -11.37
C GLY A 549 -2.86 41.32 -10.14
N ARG A 550 -3.18 40.76 -8.97
CA ARG A 550 -2.21 40.72 -7.84
C ARG A 550 -1.28 39.51 -7.96
N ARG A 551 0.02 39.75 -7.77
CA ARG A 551 0.99 38.66 -7.58
C ARG A 551 0.67 37.94 -6.27
N PRO A 552 0.76 36.59 -6.23
CA PRO A 552 0.51 35.83 -5.01
C PRO A 552 1.43 36.29 -3.88
N LEU A 553 0.94 36.25 -2.64
CA LEU A 553 1.69 36.69 -1.48
C LEU A 553 3.06 35.97 -1.40
N GLY A 554 3.10 34.66 -1.70
CA GLY A 554 4.33 33.88 -1.79
C GLY A 554 5.39 34.43 -2.75
N GLU A 555 5.00 35.08 -3.85
CA GLU A 555 5.96 35.77 -4.75
C GLU A 555 6.45 37.11 -4.19
N LEU A 556 5.68 37.76 -3.31
CA LEU A 556 6.00 39.06 -2.71
C LEU A 556 6.86 38.94 -1.45
N VAL A 557 6.73 37.85 -0.68
CA VAL A 557 7.49 37.64 0.57
C VAL A 557 8.70 36.71 0.43
N SER A 558 8.77 35.86 -0.60
CA SER A 558 9.93 34.99 -0.81
C SER A 558 11.11 35.75 -1.42
N ASP A 559 12.32 35.59 -0.86
CA ASP A 559 13.54 36.13 -1.47
C ASP A 559 13.73 35.46 -2.84
N PRO A 560 14.15 36.17 -3.90
CA PRO A 560 14.46 35.57 -5.20
C PRO A 560 15.43 34.38 -5.14
N ARG A 561 16.24 34.25 -4.08
CA ARG A 561 17.14 33.12 -3.82
C ARG A 561 16.44 31.89 -3.23
N ASP A 562 15.25 32.04 -2.66
CA ASP A 562 14.42 30.96 -2.12
C ASP A 562 13.45 30.41 -3.17
N ARG A 563 13.51 30.94 -4.41
CA ARG A 563 12.77 30.36 -5.53
C ARG A 563 13.34 28.98 -5.82
N PRO A 564 12.50 27.93 -5.90
CA PRO A 564 12.98 26.63 -6.32
C PRO A 564 13.66 26.78 -7.70
N PRO A 565 14.81 26.11 -7.93
CA PRO A 565 15.41 26.09 -9.25
C PRO A 565 14.40 25.55 -10.25
N VAL A 566 14.46 26.00 -11.51
CA VAL A 566 13.52 25.68 -12.60
C VAL A 566 13.55 24.18 -13.00
N GLY A 567 14.16 23.31 -12.20
CA GLY A 567 14.43 21.91 -12.53
C GLY A 567 15.47 21.77 -13.64
N SER A 568 16.05 20.58 -13.77
CA SER A 568 16.75 20.21 -15.00
C SER A 568 15.72 19.85 -16.06
N LYS A 569 15.95 20.26 -17.31
CA LYS A 569 15.17 19.80 -18.45
C LYS A 569 15.44 18.31 -18.65
N GLU A 570 14.44 17.47 -18.43
CA GLU A 570 14.51 16.04 -18.74
C GLU A 570 13.86 15.80 -20.10
N THR A 571 14.48 14.96 -20.93
CA THR A 571 13.96 14.61 -22.26
C THR A 571 13.60 13.13 -22.27
N LEU A 572 12.42 12.79 -22.76
CA LEU A 572 11.99 11.42 -22.98
C LEU A 572 11.97 11.11 -24.48
N GLU A 573 12.50 9.95 -24.86
CA GLU A 573 12.31 9.40 -26.20
C GLU A 573 10.89 8.82 -26.30
N VAL A 574 10.09 9.36 -27.21
CA VAL A 574 8.75 8.85 -27.52
C VAL A 574 8.65 8.46 -28.99
N PRO A 575 7.75 7.53 -29.37
CA PRO A 575 7.51 7.23 -30.77
C PRO A 575 7.14 8.49 -31.57
N SER A 576 7.78 8.68 -32.71
CA SER A 576 7.60 9.90 -33.50
C SER A 576 6.16 10.08 -33.94
N THR A 577 5.67 11.32 -33.87
CA THR A 577 4.36 11.71 -34.37
C THR A 577 4.41 12.28 -35.78
N ASP A 578 5.60 12.43 -36.39
CA ASP A 578 5.76 12.99 -37.74
C ASP A 578 5.23 12.02 -38.83
N PRO A 579 4.15 12.39 -39.54
CA PRO A 579 3.59 11.58 -40.62
C PRO A 579 4.58 11.34 -41.77
N ALA A 580 5.49 12.27 -42.04
CA ALA A 580 6.44 12.18 -43.15
C ALA A 580 7.43 11.03 -42.95
N HIS A 581 8.01 10.91 -41.75
CA HIS A 581 8.91 9.82 -41.39
C HIS A 581 8.23 8.46 -41.53
N TRP A 582 7.02 8.31 -40.98
CA TRP A 582 6.29 7.07 -41.04
C TRP A 582 5.85 6.68 -42.46
N ARG A 583 5.41 7.65 -43.28
CA ARG A 583 5.05 7.41 -44.68
C ARG A 583 6.26 7.00 -45.51
N ALA A 584 7.41 7.63 -45.30
CA ALA A 584 8.67 7.26 -45.95
C ALA A 584 9.03 5.81 -45.62
N TYR A 585 9.07 5.46 -44.33
CA TYR A 585 9.34 4.10 -43.87
C TYR A 585 8.37 3.08 -44.48
N TRP A 586 7.06 3.36 -44.42
CA TRP A 586 6.03 2.47 -44.97
C TRP A 586 6.17 2.27 -46.47
N SER A 587 6.46 3.33 -47.23
CA SER A 587 6.63 3.25 -48.69
C SER A 587 7.77 2.30 -49.09
N GLU A 588 8.86 2.29 -48.33
CA GLU A 588 10.04 1.45 -48.56
C GLU A 588 9.83 0.00 -48.09
N HIS A 589 9.13 -0.20 -46.97
CA HIS A 589 9.11 -1.50 -46.27
C HIS A 589 7.81 -2.30 -46.47
N ARG A 590 6.72 -1.70 -46.95
CA ARG A 590 5.39 -2.35 -47.04
C ARG A 590 5.38 -3.73 -47.70
N GLY A 591 6.23 -3.95 -48.71
CA GLY A 591 6.29 -5.21 -49.45
C GLY A 591 6.77 -6.42 -48.63
N ARG A 592 7.32 -6.18 -47.42
CA ARG A 592 7.79 -7.23 -46.51
C ARG A 592 6.71 -7.76 -45.57
N PHE A 593 5.57 -7.07 -45.46
CA PHE A 593 4.52 -7.40 -44.51
C PHE A 593 3.35 -8.12 -45.19
N ASP A 594 2.90 -9.22 -44.61
CA ASP A 594 1.72 -9.96 -45.08
C ASP A 594 0.46 -9.37 -44.42
N PRO A 595 -0.51 -8.84 -45.20
CA PRO A 595 -1.71 -8.21 -44.67
C PRO A 595 -2.60 -9.13 -43.84
N LYS A 596 -2.48 -10.45 -44.02
CA LYS A 596 -3.28 -11.46 -43.31
C LYS A 596 -2.60 -12.00 -42.05
N ARG A 597 -1.40 -11.55 -41.73
CA ARG A 597 -0.64 -12.05 -40.58
C ARG A 597 -0.65 -11.05 -39.45
N ARG A 598 -0.58 -11.58 -38.23
CA ARG A 598 -0.39 -10.79 -37.03
C ARG A 598 1.05 -10.31 -36.97
N LEU A 599 1.26 -9.00 -36.85
CA LEU A 599 2.57 -8.35 -36.78
C LEU A 599 2.81 -7.77 -35.39
N ARG A 600 4.06 -7.79 -34.94
CA ARG A 600 4.52 -7.16 -33.72
C ARG A 600 6.00 -6.81 -33.87
N ARG A 601 6.36 -5.55 -33.61
CA ARG A 601 7.73 -5.02 -33.67
C ARG A 601 8.46 -5.37 -34.99
N GLY A 602 7.75 -5.25 -36.12
CA GLY A 602 8.29 -5.51 -37.45
C GLY A 602 8.44 -7.00 -37.81
N GLN A 603 7.99 -7.90 -36.94
CA GLN A 603 8.13 -9.34 -37.11
C GLN A 603 6.76 -10.03 -37.04
N MET A 604 6.66 -11.22 -37.62
CA MET A 604 5.47 -12.06 -37.44
C MET A 604 5.31 -12.43 -35.97
N TYR A 605 4.15 -12.13 -35.40
CA TYR A 605 3.89 -12.32 -33.98
C TYR A 605 4.04 -13.78 -33.56
N SER A 606 4.71 -14.01 -32.43
CA SER A 606 4.65 -15.24 -31.65
C SER A 606 4.76 -14.90 -30.16
N PRO A 607 4.38 -15.81 -29.25
CA PRO A 607 4.57 -15.60 -27.80
C PRO A 607 6.01 -15.24 -27.42
N SER A 608 7.01 -15.77 -28.14
CA SER A 608 8.42 -15.38 -27.95
C SER A 608 8.70 -13.89 -28.18
N VAL A 609 7.94 -13.23 -29.06
CA VAL A 609 8.02 -11.77 -29.25
C VAL A 609 7.53 -11.03 -28.01
N SER A 610 6.38 -11.42 -27.44
CA SER A 610 5.87 -10.81 -26.20
C SER A 610 6.83 -11.03 -25.02
N LEU A 611 7.46 -12.21 -24.91
CA LEU A 611 8.49 -12.45 -23.90
C LEU A 611 9.73 -11.58 -24.13
N HIS A 612 10.16 -11.42 -25.39
CA HIS A 612 11.27 -10.53 -25.72
C HIS A 612 10.97 -9.10 -25.31
N GLU A 613 9.78 -8.57 -25.64
CA GLU A 613 9.35 -7.24 -25.22
C GLU A 613 9.39 -7.10 -23.69
N LEU A 614 8.81 -8.07 -22.97
CA LEU A 614 8.76 -8.07 -21.52
C LEU A 614 10.16 -8.10 -20.88
N TRP A 615 11.12 -8.78 -21.52
CA TRP A 615 12.45 -9.01 -20.96
C TRP A 615 13.47 -7.93 -21.35
N ARG A 616 13.36 -7.36 -22.56
CA ARG A 616 14.40 -6.51 -23.17
C ARG A 616 14.03 -5.05 -23.30
N LEU A 617 12.75 -4.70 -23.31
CA LEU A 617 12.33 -3.31 -23.54
C LEU A 617 12.02 -2.60 -22.22
N SER A 618 12.31 -1.30 -22.19
CA SER A 618 11.86 -0.37 -21.15
C SER A 618 10.37 -0.08 -21.35
N LEU A 619 9.53 -0.84 -20.65
CA LEU A 619 8.08 -0.77 -20.78
C LEU A 619 7.44 -0.32 -19.46
N PRO A 620 6.37 0.49 -19.52
CA PRO A 620 5.57 0.81 -18.34
C PRO A 620 5.04 -0.44 -17.63
N VAL A 621 4.81 -0.33 -16.32
CA VAL A 621 4.30 -1.41 -15.47
C VAL A 621 3.05 -2.08 -16.04
N GLU A 622 2.08 -1.29 -16.51
CA GLU A 622 0.83 -1.86 -17.04
C GLU A 622 1.04 -2.62 -18.36
N ASP A 623 1.95 -2.18 -19.22
CA ASP A 623 2.31 -2.90 -20.44
C ASP A 623 3.02 -4.22 -20.15
N ARG A 624 3.88 -4.26 -19.12
CA ARG A 624 4.49 -5.50 -18.63
C ARG A 624 3.43 -6.48 -18.12
N ARG A 625 2.40 -6.00 -17.40
CA ARG A 625 1.26 -6.82 -16.97
C ARG A 625 0.43 -7.33 -18.14
N ARG A 626 0.16 -6.48 -19.13
CA ARG A 626 -0.56 -6.84 -20.37
C ARG A 626 0.18 -7.91 -21.17
N LEU A 627 1.50 -7.79 -21.34
CA LEU A 627 2.33 -8.82 -21.98
C LEU A 627 2.26 -10.15 -21.24
N CYS A 628 2.29 -10.14 -19.91
CA CYS A 628 2.13 -11.36 -19.13
C CYS A 628 0.74 -12.01 -19.31
N ARG A 629 -0.34 -11.20 -19.37
CA ARG A 629 -1.69 -11.67 -19.68
C ARG A 629 -1.81 -12.20 -21.11
N GLU A 630 -1.16 -11.55 -22.08
CA GLU A 630 -1.11 -12.02 -23.47
C GLU A 630 -0.36 -13.36 -23.56
N LEU A 631 0.80 -13.50 -22.92
CA LEU A 631 1.52 -14.76 -22.84
C LEU A 631 0.63 -15.87 -22.26
N ALA A 632 -0.12 -15.57 -21.21
CA ALA A 632 -1.05 -16.53 -20.61
C ALA A 632 -2.18 -16.92 -21.58
N ALA A 633 -2.81 -15.91 -22.19
CA ALA A 633 -3.89 -16.10 -23.15
C ALA A 633 -3.46 -16.89 -24.38
N GLN A 634 -2.21 -16.70 -24.84
CA GLN A 634 -1.69 -17.29 -26.09
C GLN A 634 -1.02 -18.64 -25.88
N THR A 635 -0.43 -18.91 -24.72
CA THR A 635 0.17 -20.22 -24.41
C THR A 635 -0.79 -21.17 -23.71
N GLY A 636 -1.86 -20.66 -23.10
CA GLY A 636 -2.73 -21.45 -22.24
C GLY A 636 -2.02 -21.93 -20.97
N ARG A 637 -0.84 -21.40 -20.66
CA ARG A 637 -0.04 -21.68 -19.46
C ARG A 637 0.07 -20.40 -18.63
N TRP A 638 0.38 -20.55 -17.35
CA TRP A 638 0.53 -19.41 -16.45
C TRP A 638 1.82 -19.58 -15.64
N THR A 639 2.55 -18.48 -15.49
CA THR A 639 3.62 -18.33 -14.52
C THR A 639 3.48 -16.94 -13.91
N ARG A 640 3.53 -16.88 -12.57
CA ARG A 640 3.43 -15.62 -11.84
C ARG A 640 4.50 -14.65 -12.33
N PHE A 641 4.11 -13.41 -12.53
CA PHE A 641 5.00 -12.29 -12.80
C PHE A 641 4.31 -11.00 -12.36
N ASP A 642 4.97 -10.18 -11.56
CA ASP A 642 4.50 -8.84 -11.16
C ASP A 642 5.66 -7.86 -11.34
N PRO A 643 5.49 -6.73 -12.07
CA PRO A 643 6.53 -5.72 -12.21
C PRO A 643 6.95 -5.05 -10.89
N HIS A 644 6.17 -5.23 -9.81
CA HIS A 644 6.54 -4.79 -8.46
C HIS A 644 7.22 -5.88 -7.62
N ASP A 645 7.52 -7.05 -8.15
CA ASP A 645 8.43 -8.00 -7.47
C ASP A 645 9.88 -7.49 -7.57
N PHE A 646 10.78 -7.97 -6.69
CA PHE A 646 12.21 -7.68 -6.80
C PHE A 646 12.75 -8.03 -8.19
N VAL A 647 13.73 -7.29 -8.72
CA VAL A 647 14.34 -7.55 -10.04
C VAL A 647 14.79 -9.00 -10.17
N THR A 648 15.42 -9.56 -9.14
CA THR A 648 15.85 -10.97 -9.11
C THR A 648 14.67 -11.96 -9.20
N GLU A 649 13.52 -11.62 -8.62
CA GLU A 649 12.30 -12.44 -8.74
C GLU A 649 11.66 -12.29 -10.11
N GLN A 650 11.63 -11.07 -10.68
CA GLN A 650 11.19 -10.85 -12.05
C GLN A 650 12.04 -11.65 -13.04
N GLU A 651 13.37 -11.64 -12.92
CA GLU A 651 14.27 -12.44 -13.77
C GLU A 651 14.02 -13.94 -13.65
N ARG A 652 13.81 -14.45 -12.43
CA ARG A 652 13.43 -15.84 -12.19
C ARG A 652 12.13 -16.21 -12.91
N CYS A 653 11.12 -15.35 -12.83
CA CYS A 653 9.83 -15.55 -13.48
C CYS A 653 9.92 -15.49 -15.01
N LEU A 654 10.76 -14.60 -15.55
CA LEU A 654 11.04 -14.54 -17.00
C LEU A 654 11.77 -15.79 -17.50
N GLY A 655 12.70 -16.33 -16.73
CA GLY A 655 13.34 -17.63 -17.02
C GLY A 655 12.33 -18.79 -17.04
N ALA A 656 11.36 -18.79 -16.12
CA ALA A 656 10.28 -19.79 -16.12
C ALA A 656 9.36 -19.65 -17.35
N TRP A 657 9.04 -18.42 -17.77
CA TRP A 657 8.34 -18.19 -19.04
C TRP A 657 9.12 -18.69 -20.25
N GLN A 658 10.43 -18.46 -20.29
CA GLN A 658 11.29 -18.96 -21.35
C GLN A 658 11.24 -20.48 -21.47
N ALA A 659 11.28 -21.19 -20.35
CA ALA A 659 11.18 -22.66 -20.32
C ALA A 659 9.83 -23.17 -20.87
N ILE A 660 8.72 -22.47 -20.59
CA ILE A 660 7.39 -22.79 -21.15
C ILE A 660 7.40 -22.63 -22.68
N LEU A 661 7.97 -21.54 -23.19
CA LEU A 661 7.97 -21.26 -24.63
C LEU A 661 8.87 -22.21 -25.41
N GLN A 662 10.01 -22.64 -24.85
CA GLN A 662 10.87 -23.66 -25.48
C GLN A 662 10.14 -25.00 -25.71
N GLY A 663 9.14 -25.32 -24.88
CA GLY A 663 8.28 -26.50 -25.03
C GLY A 663 7.05 -26.30 -25.90
N THR A 664 6.79 -25.08 -26.40
CA THR A 664 5.57 -24.72 -27.13
C THR A 664 5.83 -24.62 -28.62
N ARG A 665 4.99 -25.24 -29.46
CA ARG A 665 5.09 -25.11 -30.91
C ARG A 665 4.50 -23.78 -31.36
N GLU A 666 5.34 -22.86 -31.79
CA GLU A 666 4.92 -21.56 -32.31
C GLU A 666 4.57 -21.62 -33.80
N ALA A 667 3.58 -20.82 -34.21
CA ALA A 667 3.22 -20.59 -35.61
C ALA A 667 3.25 -19.08 -35.87
N PRO A 668 4.41 -18.52 -36.23
CA PRO A 668 4.58 -17.08 -36.40
C PRO A 668 3.51 -16.46 -37.32
N GLY A 669 2.92 -15.35 -36.87
CA GLY A 669 1.93 -14.57 -37.58
C GLY A 669 0.52 -15.17 -37.62
N ALA A 670 0.28 -16.29 -36.93
CA ALA A 670 -1.07 -16.86 -36.80
C ALA A 670 -1.92 -16.08 -35.79
N TRP A 671 -3.22 -15.95 -36.08
CA TRP A 671 -4.20 -15.21 -35.26
C TRP A 671 -4.83 -16.03 -34.12
N GLY A 672 -4.58 -17.33 -34.04
CA GLY A 672 -5.29 -18.21 -33.10
C GLY A 672 -4.41 -19.26 -32.46
N GLN A 673 -4.81 -19.66 -31.26
CA GLN A 673 -4.26 -20.85 -30.60
C GLN A 673 -4.67 -22.12 -31.34
N ARG A 674 -3.72 -23.03 -31.54
CA ARG A 674 -4.02 -24.46 -31.51
C ARG A 674 -3.95 -24.91 -30.06
N LEU A 675 -4.99 -24.66 -29.27
CA LEU A 675 -5.12 -25.36 -28.00
C LEU A 675 -5.28 -26.85 -28.35
N GLY A 676 -4.26 -27.65 -28.03
CA GLY A 676 -4.38 -29.11 -28.06
C GLY A 676 -5.57 -29.52 -27.20
N GLU A 677 -6.31 -30.53 -27.69
CA GLU A 677 -7.48 -31.12 -27.02
C GLU A 677 -7.19 -31.55 -25.58
#